data_AF-A0A1H0ED78-F1
#
_entry.id   AF-A0A1H0ED78-F1
#
_cell.length_a   1.000
_cell.length_b   1.000
_cell.length_c   1.000
_cell.angle_alpha   90.00
_cell.angle_beta   90.00
_cell.angle_gamma   90.00
#
_symmetry.space_group_name_H-M   'P 1'
#
loop_
_entity.id
_entity.type
_entity.pdbx_description
1 polymer ?
#
loop_
_entity_poly.entity_id
_entity_poly.type
_entity_poly.pdbx_seq_one_letter_code
_entity_poly.pdbx_strand_id
1 'polypeptide(L)'
;MSRQTPLFIITLLLAGIQSLSAQTSWGHIDYKGEPWVKNVSRPYTIEHGLDGRHLSLWASHGRYFDNNEGKWRWQRPALFGTTEDLFTQTIVIPYLIPMLENAGANVFTPRERDWQRNEIIVDNDNMPPFVNYHESNLRHPWETAPSQGFAIHQGTYQDKDNPFMAGTARMAETTHNSSKQSTVTYQPTIPETGRYAVYISYQTVEESIDDAHYIVYHQGQKTEFKVNQQMGGFTWVYLGTFDFDEGCSERNKVVVSNLSKHKGVVTTDAVRFGGGMGNIERGGETSGLPRCLEGARYYAQWAGMPYEIYSCKNGENDYGDDLNVRSLMTNLLCGGSVFAPDSIGRHVPIELSLAIHSDAGYTETGEGVYGSLSICTTNYGDSCLAAGISREASRELATALLNNLTADMKYSYGDWTRRQVRDRNYSETRLPIVPSSILETLSHQNFGDMRYGQDPNFRFTLARSVYKTILRYITSKHKKEAVVQPLAPNRFHIEFSEKAGEAIISWQGVIDGQEPSSAPTGYVLYIAQDNSDFDNGTLLRGTSCHVQLKPNVLYRFRVAAINEGGKSFPTEVLAALYNPKSTKTIMIVNGFNRLSSPAISKEGQGFDLNEDIGVSYGRTAGWLGLQRNFDVKRMGIENETGLGYTTNDFQGMFIAGNDFNYVGTHASAIRSAGEYSIVSSSSLAIEKGDCDLNRYQAIDLLLGLEKNDGHSLVPYKSFRQAMQERLRDYTACGGNLLVSGAYIGSDMTNDEEKAFLADVLKVSYEGTNNDLSGDVKGLGTTFKFYRQLNEKHYAALKSDILMPTTSNAFPTMVYNNQTCAAVAYQGNDYHAFSIGFPFECITDKALQGSIMRGILKFLINR
;
A
#
# COMPACT_ATOMS: atom_id res chain seq x y z
N MET A 1 -65.71 15.49 9.39
CA MET A 1 -64.68 16.30 8.69
C MET A 1 -63.33 16.03 9.38
N SER A 2 -62.76 14.82 9.26
CA SER A 2 -61.86 14.34 8.17
C SER A 2 -60.56 15.15 8.13
N ARG A 3 -59.49 14.86 8.91
CA ARG A 3 -58.55 13.71 8.84
C ARG A 3 -58.10 13.35 7.40
N GLN A 4 -57.38 14.25 6.72
CA GLN A 4 -56.67 13.93 5.46
C GLN A 4 -55.27 14.57 5.31
N THR A 5 -54.71 15.18 6.35
CA THR A 5 -53.47 15.99 6.21
C THR A 5 -52.12 15.23 6.29
N PRO A 6 -51.95 14.02 6.88
CA PRO A 6 -50.64 13.36 6.90
C PRO A 6 -50.32 12.58 5.60
N LEU A 7 -51.33 12.03 4.91
CA LEU A 7 -51.11 11.18 3.73
C LEU A 7 -50.67 11.99 2.49
N PHE A 8 -51.19 13.21 2.33
CA PHE A 8 -50.87 14.08 1.20
C PHE A 8 -49.43 14.61 1.26
N ILE A 9 -48.94 14.95 2.47
CA ILE A 9 -47.56 15.39 2.71
C ILE A 9 -46.57 14.24 2.47
N ILE A 10 -46.90 13.02 2.93
CA ILE A 10 -46.08 11.82 2.67
C ILE A 10 -46.03 11.51 1.17
N THR A 11 -47.15 11.65 0.45
CA THR A 11 -47.20 11.39 -1.00
C THR A 11 -46.41 12.44 -1.80
N LEU A 12 -46.47 13.71 -1.41
CA LEU A 12 -45.65 14.79 -2.01
C LEU A 12 -44.16 14.63 -1.72
N LEU A 13 -43.79 14.21 -0.51
CA LEU A 13 -42.40 13.87 -0.15
C LEU A 13 -41.90 12.66 -0.95
N LEU A 14 -42.69 11.60 -1.06
CA LEU A 14 -42.36 10.41 -1.86
C LEU A 14 -42.24 10.75 -3.36
N ALA A 15 -43.14 11.58 -3.90
CA ALA A 15 -43.08 12.04 -5.29
C ALA A 15 -41.88 12.96 -5.53
N GLY A 16 -41.55 13.85 -4.59
CA GLY A 16 -40.34 14.68 -4.63
C GLY A 16 -39.06 13.86 -4.60
N ILE A 17 -38.97 12.87 -3.70
CA ILE A 17 -37.83 11.93 -3.60
C ILE A 17 -37.69 11.09 -4.87
N GLN A 18 -38.80 10.60 -5.44
CA GLN A 18 -38.80 9.87 -6.71
C GLN A 18 -38.36 10.76 -7.89
N SER A 19 -38.78 12.03 -7.92
CA SER A 19 -38.39 12.99 -8.96
C SER A 19 -36.90 13.33 -8.93
N LEU A 20 -36.32 13.51 -7.73
CA LEU A 20 -34.88 13.79 -7.57
C LEU A 20 -34.03 12.54 -7.88
N SER A 21 -34.44 11.37 -7.41
CA SER A 21 -33.79 10.09 -7.72
C SER A 21 -33.78 9.79 -9.23
N ALA A 22 -34.82 10.18 -9.97
CA ALA A 22 -34.85 10.05 -11.42
C ALA A 22 -33.87 11.00 -12.12
N GLN A 23 -33.65 12.21 -11.58
CA GLN A 23 -32.74 13.22 -12.15
C GLN A 23 -31.25 12.95 -11.88
N THR A 24 -30.93 12.20 -10.83
CA THR A 24 -29.55 11.86 -10.44
C THR A 24 -29.14 10.44 -10.85
N SER A 25 -30.05 9.65 -11.45
CA SER A 25 -29.78 8.27 -11.86
C SER A 25 -29.15 8.21 -13.25
N TRP A 26 -28.27 7.22 -13.48
CA TRP A 26 -27.75 6.92 -14.81
C TRP A 26 -28.81 6.43 -15.80
N GLY A 27 -29.97 5.95 -15.33
CA GLY A 27 -31.03 5.45 -16.21
C GLY A 27 -30.54 4.28 -17.08
N HIS A 28 -30.37 4.53 -18.38
CA HIS A 28 -29.87 3.56 -19.36
C HIS A 28 -28.36 3.69 -19.64
N ILE A 29 -27.69 4.70 -19.07
CA ILE A 29 -26.26 4.95 -19.26
C ILE A 29 -25.46 3.92 -18.46
N ASP A 30 -24.82 2.99 -19.16
CA ASP A 30 -23.95 1.99 -18.54
C ASP A 30 -22.88 1.55 -19.56
N TYR A 31 -21.62 1.55 -19.16
CA TYR A 31 -20.54 1.04 -20.01
C TYR A 31 -20.57 -0.50 -20.03
N LYS A 32 -20.54 -1.08 -21.23
CA LYS A 32 -20.67 -2.53 -21.46
C LYS A 32 -19.47 -3.17 -22.17
N GLY A 33 -18.46 -2.40 -22.55
CA GLY A 33 -17.27 -2.90 -23.24
C GLY A 33 -16.21 -3.47 -22.29
N GLU A 34 -15.07 -3.88 -22.84
CA GLU A 34 -13.92 -4.32 -22.02
C GLU A 34 -13.33 -3.14 -21.23
N PRO A 35 -12.86 -3.37 -19.99
CA PRO A 35 -12.24 -2.31 -19.18
C PRO A 35 -10.94 -1.80 -19.80
N TRP A 36 -10.45 -0.67 -19.29
CA TRP A 36 -9.23 -0.04 -19.80
C TRP A 36 -8.03 -0.99 -19.62
N VAL A 37 -7.90 -1.57 -18.42
CA VAL A 37 -6.94 -2.63 -18.11
C VAL A 37 -7.66 -3.77 -17.38
N LYS A 38 -7.30 -5.00 -17.74
CA LYS A 38 -7.81 -6.24 -17.12
C LYS A 38 -6.66 -7.19 -16.85
N ASN A 39 -6.42 -7.51 -15.58
CA ASN A 39 -5.53 -8.62 -15.21
C ASN A 39 -6.24 -9.95 -15.48
N VAL A 40 -5.78 -10.69 -16.51
CA VAL A 40 -6.37 -11.98 -16.90
C VAL A 40 -5.69 -13.17 -16.25
N SER A 41 -4.62 -12.96 -15.47
CA SER A 41 -4.01 -13.99 -14.62
C SER A 41 -4.71 -14.18 -13.27
N ARG A 42 -5.66 -13.31 -12.91
CA ARG A 42 -6.46 -13.42 -11.69
C ARG A 42 -7.30 -14.72 -11.69
N PRO A 43 -7.24 -15.58 -10.66
CA PRO A 43 -7.90 -16.89 -10.67
C PRO A 43 -9.37 -16.87 -10.22
N TYR A 44 -9.99 -15.68 -10.11
CA TYR A 44 -11.37 -15.49 -9.66
C TYR A 44 -12.04 -14.33 -10.37
N THR A 45 -13.37 -14.34 -10.35
CA THR A 45 -14.25 -13.30 -10.89
C THR A 45 -14.83 -12.43 -9.77
N ILE A 46 -15.29 -11.24 -10.13
CA ILE A 46 -15.94 -10.30 -9.21
C ILE A 46 -17.29 -9.94 -9.85
N GLU A 47 -18.38 -10.20 -9.15
CA GLU A 47 -19.74 -10.11 -9.71
C GLU A 47 -20.54 -8.94 -9.12
N HIS A 48 -20.39 -8.73 -7.80
CA HIS A 48 -21.10 -7.72 -7.02
C HIS A 48 -20.18 -6.65 -6.43
N GLY A 49 -18.96 -6.55 -6.97
CA GLY A 49 -18.00 -5.49 -6.69
C GLY A 49 -18.06 -4.33 -7.70
N LEU A 50 -16.88 -3.86 -8.09
CA LEU A 50 -16.61 -2.76 -9.03
C LEU A 50 -15.96 -3.23 -10.34
N ASP A 51 -16.07 -4.52 -10.68
CA ASP A 51 -15.46 -5.05 -11.91
C ASP A 51 -15.93 -4.27 -13.15
N GLY A 52 -14.98 -3.81 -13.96
CA GLY A 52 -15.25 -3.04 -15.16
C GLY A 52 -15.65 -1.57 -14.94
N ARG A 53 -15.59 -1.07 -13.71
CA ARG A 53 -15.88 0.33 -13.36
C ARG A 53 -14.60 1.17 -13.37
N HIS A 54 -14.70 2.46 -13.72
CA HIS A 54 -13.54 3.36 -13.81
C HIS A 54 -13.74 4.60 -12.96
N LEU A 55 -12.73 4.93 -12.16
CA LEU A 55 -12.79 5.99 -11.14
C LEU A 55 -11.61 6.92 -11.27
N SER A 56 -11.83 8.21 -11.02
CA SER A 56 -10.75 9.16 -10.77
C SER A 56 -10.66 9.42 -9.27
N LEU A 57 -9.50 9.16 -8.68
CA LEU A 57 -9.25 9.30 -7.24
C LEU A 57 -7.85 9.86 -7.00
N TRP A 58 -7.73 10.84 -6.11
CA TRP A 58 -6.44 11.38 -5.72
C TRP A 58 -6.36 11.76 -4.23
N ALA A 59 -5.15 11.64 -3.69
CA ALA A 59 -4.73 12.38 -2.51
C ALA A 59 -4.62 13.86 -2.86
N SER A 60 -4.73 14.75 -1.86
CA SER A 60 -4.85 16.19 -2.05
C SER A 60 -3.64 16.85 -2.74
N HIS A 61 -3.04 17.83 -2.10
CA HIS A 61 -2.07 18.74 -2.69
C HIS A 61 -0.69 18.12 -2.81
N GLY A 62 0.21 18.81 -3.52
CA GLY A 62 1.61 18.42 -3.64
C GLY A 62 2.52 19.64 -3.68
N ARG A 63 3.83 19.39 -3.69
CA ARG A 63 4.82 20.47 -3.80
C ARG A 63 4.65 21.20 -5.12
N TYR A 64 4.62 22.53 -5.07
CA TYR A 64 4.46 23.38 -6.25
C TYR A 64 5.44 24.55 -6.23
N PHE A 65 5.66 25.15 -7.40
CA PHE A 65 6.49 26.33 -7.56
C PHE A 65 5.66 27.61 -7.41
N ASP A 66 5.97 28.41 -6.40
CA ASP A 66 5.34 29.72 -6.21
C ASP A 66 6.06 30.76 -7.08
N ASN A 67 5.41 31.17 -8.17
CA ASN A 67 5.97 32.16 -9.10
C ASN A 67 6.25 33.53 -8.45
N ASN A 68 5.47 33.93 -7.43
CA ASN A 68 5.65 35.23 -6.80
C ASN A 68 6.88 35.24 -5.89
N GLU A 69 7.14 34.11 -5.22
CA GLU A 69 8.28 33.95 -4.32
C GLU A 69 9.52 33.35 -5.02
N GLY A 70 9.37 32.85 -6.25
CA GLY A 70 10.44 32.26 -7.04
C GLY A 70 11.00 30.97 -6.42
N LYS A 71 10.17 30.17 -5.76
CA LYS A 71 10.63 28.97 -5.03
C LYS A 71 9.60 27.85 -4.97
N TRP A 72 10.09 26.62 -4.83
CA TRP A 72 9.28 25.44 -4.53
C TRP A 72 8.82 25.43 -3.06
N ARG A 73 7.53 25.16 -2.82
CA ARG A 73 6.95 25.04 -1.46
C ARG A 73 5.82 24.03 -1.38
N TRP A 74 5.51 23.62 -0.16
CA TRP A 74 4.31 22.84 0.17
C TRP A 74 3.08 23.75 0.19
N GLN A 75 1.91 23.19 -0.12
CA GLN A 75 0.69 23.98 -0.14
C GLN A 75 0.16 24.28 1.25
N ARG A 76 0.33 23.33 2.19
CA ARG A 76 -0.11 23.49 3.57
C ARG A 76 1.06 23.65 4.55
N PRO A 77 0.80 24.24 5.73
CA PRO A 77 1.81 24.38 6.77
C PRO A 77 2.34 23.03 7.26
N ALA A 78 3.63 23.01 7.61
CA ALA A 78 4.29 21.87 8.22
C ALA A 78 3.93 21.76 9.71
N LEU A 79 3.04 20.81 10.05
CA LEU A 79 2.47 20.64 11.39
C LEU A 79 2.50 19.16 11.82
N PHE A 80 2.77 18.92 13.11
CA PHE A 80 2.69 17.61 13.76
C PHE A 80 3.47 16.50 13.00
N GLY A 81 4.67 16.83 12.53
CA GLY A 81 5.57 15.91 11.82
C GLY A 81 5.31 15.80 10.31
N THR A 82 4.25 16.41 9.78
CA THR A 82 3.81 16.23 8.38
C THR A 82 3.27 17.53 7.77
N THR A 83 2.71 17.41 6.57
CA THR A 83 1.82 18.39 5.94
C THR A 83 0.71 17.61 5.24
N GLU A 84 -0.45 18.23 5.01
CA GLU A 84 -1.55 17.63 4.25
C GLU A 84 -1.06 17.03 2.91
N ASP A 85 -0.15 17.73 2.23
CA ASP A 85 0.40 17.35 0.91
C ASP A 85 1.07 15.95 0.91
N LEU A 86 1.59 15.53 2.07
CA LEU A 86 2.23 14.23 2.29
C LEU A 86 1.31 13.25 3.00
N PHE A 87 0.48 13.75 3.92
CA PHE A 87 -0.37 12.94 4.78
C PHE A 87 -1.43 12.16 4.00
N THR A 88 -2.18 12.81 3.11
CA THR A 88 -3.38 12.22 2.48
C THR A 88 -3.04 11.04 1.56
N GLN A 89 -1.88 11.05 0.91
CA GLN A 89 -1.41 9.91 0.10
C GLN A 89 -1.13 8.65 0.93
N THR A 90 -0.84 8.79 2.23
CA THR A 90 -0.69 7.63 3.14
C THR A 90 -2.00 6.94 3.47
N ILE A 91 -3.14 7.52 3.08
CA ILE A 91 -4.47 6.89 3.11
C ILE A 91 -4.79 6.31 1.73
N VAL A 92 -4.58 7.12 0.69
CA VAL A 92 -5.03 6.81 -0.67
C VAL A 92 -4.23 5.67 -1.31
N ILE A 93 -2.90 5.77 -1.28
CA ILE A 93 -2.00 4.84 -2.00
C ILE A 93 -1.94 3.45 -1.34
N PRO A 94 -1.70 3.30 -0.04
CA PRO A 94 -1.55 1.98 0.57
C PRO A 94 -2.88 1.27 0.87
N TYR A 95 -4.00 2.01 0.98
CA TYR A 95 -5.28 1.44 1.39
C TYR A 95 -6.40 1.63 0.37
N LEU A 96 -6.81 2.87 0.08
CA LEU A 96 -8.04 3.10 -0.67
C LEU A 96 -7.96 2.62 -2.12
N ILE A 97 -6.89 2.95 -2.86
CA ILE A 97 -6.71 2.48 -4.23
C ILE A 97 -6.68 0.93 -4.28
N PRO A 98 -5.85 0.23 -3.46
CA PRO A 98 -5.88 -1.23 -3.41
C PRO A 98 -7.26 -1.83 -3.11
N MET A 99 -8.07 -1.22 -2.23
CA MET A 99 -9.43 -1.71 -1.95
C MET A 99 -10.35 -1.57 -3.16
N LEU A 100 -10.26 -0.48 -3.92
CA LEU A 100 -11.06 -0.28 -5.12
C LEU A 100 -10.63 -1.23 -6.25
N GLU A 101 -9.32 -1.39 -6.46
CA GLU A 101 -8.76 -2.31 -7.48
C GLU A 101 -9.02 -3.78 -7.13
N ASN A 102 -8.94 -4.16 -5.85
CA ASN A 102 -9.30 -5.50 -5.39
C ASN A 102 -10.81 -5.81 -5.51
N ALA A 103 -11.65 -4.78 -5.56
CA ALA A 103 -13.05 -4.88 -5.94
C ALA A 103 -13.27 -4.84 -7.46
N GLY A 104 -12.22 -4.70 -8.27
CA GLY A 104 -12.29 -4.78 -9.75
C GLY A 104 -12.31 -3.44 -10.47
N ALA A 105 -12.22 -2.31 -9.76
CA ALA A 105 -12.20 -0.99 -10.39
C ALA A 105 -10.87 -0.72 -11.12
N ASN A 106 -10.95 0.02 -12.23
CA ASN A 106 -9.81 0.71 -12.84
C ASN A 106 -9.71 2.11 -12.21
N VAL A 107 -8.61 2.38 -11.48
CA VAL A 107 -8.44 3.67 -10.78
C VAL A 107 -7.40 4.52 -11.48
N PHE A 108 -7.84 5.66 -12.00
CA PHE A 108 -6.98 6.72 -12.51
C PHE A 108 -6.67 7.73 -11.39
N THR A 109 -5.42 8.20 -11.35
CA THR A 109 -4.96 9.26 -10.44
C THR A 109 -4.26 10.35 -11.24
N PRO A 110 -4.69 11.62 -11.13
CA PRO A 110 -4.00 12.76 -11.73
C PRO A 110 -2.63 13.10 -11.12
N ARG A 111 -2.17 12.36 -10.10
CA ARG A 111 -0.83 12.46 -9.51
C ARG A 111 -0.14 11.11 -9.58
N GLU A 112 1.18 11.12 -9.72
CA GLU A 112 1.99 9.90 -9.67
C GLU A 112 1.75 9.14 -8.35
N ARG A 113 1.45 7.83 -8.45
CA ARG A 113 1.12 6.96 -7.31
C ARG A 113 2.28 6.11 -6.82
N ASP A 114 3.34 5.95 -7.60
CA ASP A 114 4.46 5.11 -7.20
C ASP A 114 5.52 5.91 -6.43
N TRP A 115 5.83 5.43 -5.23
CA TRP A 115 6.89 5.97 -4.37
C TRP A 115 8.29 5.45 -4.73
N GLN A 116 8.43 4.67 -5.80
CA GLN A 116 9.74 4.28 -6.33
C GLN A 116 10.43 5.47 -7.02
N ARG A 117 11.61 5.85 -6.53
CA ARG A 117 12.37 7.00 -7.06
C ARG A 117 13.10 6.70 -8.36
N ASN A 118 13.44 5.44 -8.57
CA ASN A 118 14.04 5.01 -9.81
C ASN A 118 12.96 5.00 -10.91
N GLU A 119 13.29 5.53 -12.08
CA GLU A 119 12.46 5.46 -13.27
C GLU A 119 13.30 4.94 -14.43
N ILE A 120 12.77 3.94 -15.12
CA ILE A 120 13.40 3.34 -16.27
C ILE A 120 12.36 3.33 -17.38
N ILE A 121 12.69 3.95 -18.51
CA ILE A 121 11.83 3.96 -19.68
C ILE A 121 12.52 3.19 -20.79
N VAL A 122 11.80 2.21 -21.32
CA VAL A 122 12.19 1.48 -22.52
C VAL A 122 11.27 1.95 -23.64
N ASP A 123 11.88 2.51 -24.68
CA ASP A 123 11.24 3.26 -25.75
C ASP A 123 11.69 2.70 -27.10
N ASN A 124 10.80 2.67 -28.10
CA ASN A 124 11.12 2.26 -29.47
C ASN A 124 12.03 3.26 -30.20
N ASP A 125 12.08 4.52 -29.77
CA ASP A 125 12.92 5.55 -30.40
C ASP A 125 14.35 5.62 -29.85
N ASN A 126 14.66 4.86 -28.80
CA ASN A 126 16.00 4.87 -28.19
C ASN A 126 17.09 4.45 -29.19
N MET A 127 18.15 5.26 -29.35
CA MET A 127 19.16 5.03 -30.39
C MET A 127 19.86 3.65 -30.29
N PRO A 128 20.15 2.99 -31.43
CA PRO A 128 20.84 1.70 -31.45
C PRO A 128 22.21 1.71 -30.76
N PRO A 129 22.66 0.57 -30.17
CA PRO A 129 21.97 -0.73 -30.18
C PRO A 129 20.80 -0.77 -29.19
N PHE A 130 19.64 -1.22 -29.68
CA PHE A 130 18.41 -1.41 -28.92
C PHE A 130 18.52 -2.64 -27.98
N VAL A 131 19.47 -2.65 -27.04
CA VAL A 131 19.68 -3.82 -26.16
C VAL A 131 18.43 -4.11 -25.31
N ASN A 132 17.65 -3.08 -25.04
CA ASN A 132 16.50 -3.13 -24.15
C ASN A 132 15.15 -3.17 -24.90
N TYR A 133 15.13 -2.99 -26.22
CA TYR A 133 13.92 -2.95 -27.04
C TYR A 133 14.07 -3.90 -28.24
N HIS A 134 13.10 -4.81 -28.44
CA HIS A 134 13.21 -5.80 -29.51
C HIS A 134 11.87 -6.13 -30.18
N GLU A 135 11.82 -6.06 -31.51
CA GLU A 135 10.70 -6.50 -32.32
C GLU A 135 10.96 -7.89 -32.93
N SER A 136 9.99 -8.79 -32.80
CA SER A 136 9.93 -10.06 -33.54
C SER A 136 8.78 -9.99 -34.53
N ASN A 137 9.12 -10.03 -35.82
CA ASN A 137 8.19 -9.86 -36.92
C ASN A 137 7.89 -11.20 -37.59
N LEU A 138 6.64 -11.67 -37.52
CA LEU A 138 6.16 -12.88 -38.19
C LEU A 138 5.18 -12.53 -39.32
N ARG A 139 3.88 -12.85 -39.18
CA ARG A 139 2.91 -12.72 -40.30
C ARG A 139 2.63 -11.26 -40.67
N HIS A 140 2.45 -10.40 -39.68
CA HIS A 140 2.19 -8.96 -39.86
C HIS A 140 3.29 -8.21 -39.10
N PRO A 141 4.22 -7.53 -39.78
CA PRO A 141 5.33 -6.84 -39.13
C PRO A 141 4.86 -5.59 -38.38
N TRP A 142 5.67 -5.13 -37.42
CA TRP A 142 5.50 -3.84 -36.76
C TRP A 142 6.01 -2.72 -37.67
N GLU A 143 5.16 -1.73 -37.88
CA GLU A 143 5.43 -0.54 -38.68
C GLU A 143 5.24 0.73 -37.84
N THR A 144 5.72 1.87 -38.32
CA THR A 144 5.52 3.13 -37.60
C THR A 144 4.03 3.51 -37.63
N ALA A 145 3.46 3.77 -36.46
CA ALA A 145 2.07 4.21 -36.31
C ALA A 145 1.90 5.64 -36.89
N PRO A 146 0.68 6.02 -37.31
CA PRO A 146 0.47 7.28 -38.05
C PRO A 146 0.58 8.55 -37.19
N SER A 147 0.50 8.45 -35.87
CA SER A 147 0.57 9.61 -34.97
C SER A 147 1.95 9.70 -34.29
N GLN A 148 2.25 10.85 -33.68
CA GLN A 148 3.44 11.00 -32.85
C GLN A 148 3.30 10.18 -31.54
N GLY A 149 4.43 9.69 -31.05
CA GLY A 149 4.54 8.88 -29.84
C GLY A 149 5.37 9.57 -28.77
N PHE A 150 5.62 8.82 -27.69
CA PHE A 150 6.52 9.24 -26.63
C PHE A 150 7.96 9.20 -27.13
N ALA A 151 8.76 10.21 -26.77
CA ALA A 151 10.20 10.08 -26.76
C ALA A 151 10.78 10.72 -25.51
N ILE A 152 11.66 9.98 -24.83
CA ILE A 152 12.48 10.53 -23.75
C ILE A 152 13.66 11.31 -24.32
N HIS A 153 13.95 12.47 -23.72
CA HIS A 153 15.24 13.14 -23.88
C HIS A 153 15.95 13.32 -22.53
N GLN A 154 17.26 13.60 -22.61
CA GLN A 154 18.08 13.89 -21.45
C GLN A 154 17.80 15.30 -20.91
N GLY A 155 17.90 15.46 -19.59
CA GLY A 155 17.72 16.76 -18.92
C GLY A 155 16.30 16.98 -18.39
N THR A 156 16.00 18.24 -18.12
CA THR A 156 14.73 18.71 -17.58
C THR A 156 13.76 19.09 -18.70
N TYR A 157 12.46 19.09 -18.39
CA TYR A 157 11.39 19.51 -19.30
C TYR A 157 10.95 20.92 -18.92
N GLN A 158 10.96 21.83 -19.89
CA GLN A 158 10.48 23.20 -19.74
C GLN A 158 8.97 23.23 -19.81
N ASP A 159 8.33 24.27 -19.29
CA ASP A 159 6.89 24.47 -19.48
C ASP A 159 6.56 24.46 -20.99
N LYS A 160 5.45 23.81 -21.37
CA LYS A 160 5.00 23.48 -22.74
C LYS A 160 5.65 22.27 -23.42
N ASP A 161 6.75 21.73 -22.90
CA ASP A 161 7.31 20.49 -23.46
C ASP A 161 6.32 19.33 -23.25
N ASN A 162 6.06 18.57 -24.32
CA ASN A 162 5.21 17.38 -24.26
C ASN A 162 5.97 16.17 -24.84
N PRO A 163 6.41 15.22 -23.99
CA PRO A 163 7.19 14.07 -24.47
C PRO A 163 6.39 13.14 -25.37
N PHE A 164 5.05 13.13 -25.31
CA PHE A 164 4.16 12.33 -26.17
C PHE A 164 3.97 12.91 -27.58
N MET A 165 4.65 14.02 -27.89
CA MET A 165 4.69 14.63 -29.22
C MET A 165 6.11 14.61 -29.82
N ALA A 166 7.07 13.97 -29.15
CA ALA A 166 8.48 14.02 -29.50
C ALA A 166 8.97 12.77 -30.27
N GLY A 167 8.22 11.67 -30.21
CA GLY A 167 8.62 10.37 -30.73
C GLY A 167 7.68 9.75 -31.76
N THR A 168 7.78 8.44 -31.90
CA THR A 168 6.99 7.56 -32.76
C THR A 168 6.45 6.38 -31.97
N ALA A 169 5.38 5.75 -32.43
CA ALA A 169 4.91 4.48 -31.89
C ALA A 169 4.94 3.39 -32.98
N ARG A 170 4.77 2.14 -32.57
CA ARG A 170 4.69 0.97 -33.45
C ARG A 170 3.26 0.48 -33.58
N MET A 171 2.92 -0.07 -34.74
CA MET A 171 1.60 -0.60 -35.08
C MET A 171 1.73 -1.90 -35.88
N ALA A 172 0.87 -2.88 -35.61
CA ALA A 172 0.76 -4.10 -36.41
C ALA A 172 -0.69 -4.55 -36.54
N GLU A 173 -1.05 -5.08 -37.71
CA GLU A 173 -2.32 -5.79 -37.90
C GLU A 173 -2.40 -7.02 -36.98
N THR A 174 -3.61 -7.32 -36.51
CA THR A 174 -3.81 -8.47 -35.63
C THR A 174 -3.74 -9.80 -36.36
N THR A 175 -3.38 -10.86 -35.62
CA THR A 175 -3.51 -12.25 -36.05
C THR A 175 -4.24 -13.06 -34.97
N HIS A 176 -4.97 -14.10 -35.39
CA HIS A 176 -5.59 -15.08 -34.49
C HIS A 176 -4.72 -16.34 -34.31
N ASN A 177 -3.62 -16.46 -35.07
CA ASN A 177 -2.72 -17.62 -35.01
C ASN A 177 -1.50 -17.31 -34.14
N SER A 178 -1.46 -17.89 -32.94
CA SER A 178 -0.39 -17.70 -31.95
C SER A 178 1.00 -18.12 -32.45
N SER A 179 1.11 -19.08 -33.37
CA SER A 179 2.40 -19.47 -33.97
C SER A 179 2.93 -18.47 -35.01
N LYS A 180 2.14 -17.45 -35.33
CA LYS A 180 2.43 -16.42 -36.34
C LYS A 180 2.33 -15.00 -35.78
N GLN A 181 2.24 -14.85 -34.45
CA GLN A 181 2.17 -13.56 -33.78
C GLN A 181 3.51 -12.82 -33.87
N SER A 182 3.44 -11.52 -34.12
CA SER A 182 4.55 -10.60 -33.94
C SER A 182 4.51 -10.03 -32.53
N THR A 183 5.68 -9.76 -31.95
CA THR A 183 5.79 -9.28 -30.55
C THR A 183 6.80 -8.15 -30.41
N VAL A 184 6.58 -7.26 -29.45
CA VAL A 184 7.57 -6.30 -28.99
C VAL A 184 7.95 -6.63 -27.55
N THR A 185 9.25 -6.59 -27.25
CA THR A 185 9.80 -6.79 -25.90
C THR A 185 10.46 -5.51 -25.40
N TYR A 186 10.07 -5.10 -24.20
CA TYR A 186 10.62 -3.99 -23.43
C TYR A 186 11.32 -4.52 -22.18
N GLN A 187 12.65 -4.52 -22.17
CA GLN A 187 13.48 -5.12 -21.14
C GLN A 187 14.30 -4.04 -20.40
N PRO A 188 13.88 -3.60 -19.20
CA PRO A 188 14.58 -2.55 -18.46
C PRO A 188 15.91 -3.06 -17.87
N THR A 189 16.85 -2.14 -17.70
CA THR A 189 17.98 -2.30 -16.79
C THR A 189 17.60 -1.72 -15.43
N ILE A 190 17.21 -2.57 -14.48
CA ILE A 190 16.76 -2.15 -13.15
C ILE A 190 17.97 -1.78 -12.27
N PRO A 191 18.04 -0.57 -11.69
CA PRO A 191 19.22 -0.13 -10.93
C PRO A 191 19.31 -0.73 -9.53
N GLU A 192 18.20 -1.10 -8.91
CA GLU A 192 18.16 -1.74 -7.59
C GLU A 192 16.97 -2.69 -7.51
N THR A 193 17.18 -3.87 -6.93
CA THR A 193 16.10 -4.82 -6.64
C THR A 193 15.01 -4.15 -5.82
N GLY A 194 13.76 -4.28 -6.24
CA GLY A 194 12.65 -3.72 -5.49
C GLY A 194 11.36 -3.67 -6.27
N ARG A 195 10.42 -2.90 -5.75
CA ARG A 195 9.05 -2.83 -6.24
C ARG A 195 8.87 -1.61 -7.15
N TYR A 196 8.39 -1.84 -8.38
CA TYR A 196 8.24 -0.84 -9.44
C TYR A 196 6.83 -0.92 -10.03
N ALA A 197 6.14 0.23 -10.15
CA ALA A 197 4.96 0.34 -11.00
C ALA A 197 5.35 0.16 -12.46
N VAL A 198 4.51 -0.52 -13.23
CA VAL A 198 4.68 -0.70 -14.67
C VAL A 198 3.57 0.07 -15.37
N TYR A 199 3.97 1.03 -16.20
CA TYR A 199 3.09 1.79 -17.07
C TYR A 199 3.44 1.51 -18.53
N ILE A 200 2.42 1.45 -19.38
CA ILE A 200 2.58 1.35 -20.84
C ILE A 200 2.04 2.61 -21.52
N SER A 201 2.50 2.88 -22.73
CA SER A 201 1.92 3.86 -23.66
C SER A 201 1.56 3.18 -24.97
N TYR A 202 0.54 3.72 -25.64
CA TYR A 202 0.08 3.31 -26.96
C TYR A 202 -0.74 4.44 -27.61
N GLN A 203 -1.09 4.26 -28.88
CA GLN A 203 -1.95 5.17 -29.64
C GLN A 203 -3.33 4.57 -29.87
N THR A 204 -4.37 5.37 -29.67
CA THR A 204 -5.72 5.02 -30.12
C THR A 204 -5.89 5.52 -31.56
N VAL A 205 -6.08 4.59 -32.49
CA VAL A 205 -6.25 4.86 -33.92
C VAL A 205 -7.52 4.16 -34.44
N GLU A 206 -7.86 4.41 -35.71
CA GLU A 206 -8.95 3.67 -36.36
C GLU A 206 -8.65 2.16 -36.32
N GLU A 207 -9.68 1.34 -36.06
CA GLU A 207 -9.58 -0.11 -35.90
C GLU A 207 -8.69 -0.61 -34.73
N SER A 208 -8.35 0.23 -33.74
CA SER A 208 -7.74 -0.24 -32.49
C SER A 208 -8.59 -1.32 -31.82
N ILE A 209 -7.94 -2.36 -31.31
CA ILE A 209 -8.62 -3.45 -30.60
C ILE A 209 -8.85 -3.15 -29.12
N ASP A 210 -9.77 -3.89 -28.50
CA ASP A 210 -10.10 -3.79 -27.08
C ASP A 210 -9.42 -4.88 -26.20
N ASP A 211 -8.67 -5.81 -26.81
CA ASP A 211 -8.03 -6.95 -26.14
C ASP A 211 -6.52 -7.07 -26.39
N ALA A 212 -5.80 -5.94 -26.49
CA ALA A 212 -4.34 -5.95 -26.66
C ALA A 212 -3.66 -6.71 -25.50
N HIS A 213 -2.78 -7.65 -25.84
CA HIS A 213 -2.22 -8.58 -24.88
C HIS A 213 -0.82 -8.16 -24.43
N TYR A 214 -0.69 -7.82 -23.15
CA TYR A 214 0.58 -7.49 -22.48
C TYR A 214 0.94 -8.54 -21.43
N ILE A 215 2.22 -8.87 -21.32
CA ILE A 215 2.75 -9.83 -20.34
C ILE A 215 3.88 -9.15 -19.57
N VAL A 216 3.73 -9.02 -18.25
CA VAL A 216 4.77 -8.54 -17.34
C VAL A 216 5.51 -9.75 -16.77
N TYR A 217 6.80 -9.85 -17.04
CA TYR A 217 7.73 -10.81 -16.44
C TYR A 217 8.42 -10.14 -15.26
N HIS A 218 8.27 -10.71 -14.06
CA HIS A 218 8.79 -10.13 -12.83
C HIS A 218 9.29 -11.24 -11.90
N GLN A 219 10.56 -11.17 -11.47
CA GLN A 219 11.23 -12.19 -10.65
C GLN A 219 10.90 -13.66 -10.99
N GLY A 220 10.81 -14.01 -12.28
CA GLY A 220 10.52 -15.37 -12.75
C GLY A 220 9.04 -15.78 -12.78
N GLN A 221 8.13 -14.87 -12.42
CA GLN A 221 6.69 -14.99 -12.63
C GLN A 221 6.25 -14.25 -13.90
N LYS A 222 5.03 -14.53 -14.34
CA LYS A 222 4.38 -13.85 -15.47
C LYS A 222 2.98 -13.43 -15.08
N THR A 223 2.62 -12.18 -15.32
CA THR A 223 1.25 -11.69 -15.15
C THR A 223 0.78 -11.07 -16.46
N GLU A 224 -0.38 -11.53 -16.92
CA GLU A 224 -0.94 -11.22 -18.24
C GLU A 224 -2.10 -10.23 -18.12
N PHE A 225 -2.16 -9.29 -19.06
CA PHE A 225 -3.12 -8.21 -19.11
C PHE A 225 -3.78 -8.10 -20.49
N LYS A 226 -5.07 -7.78 -20.47
CA LYS A 226 -5.80 -7.29 -21.65
C LYS A 226 -6.03 -5.79 -21.48
N VAL A 227 -5.70 -5.03 -22.51
CA VAL A 227 -5.77 -3.57 -22.52
C VAL A 227 -6.66 -3.12 -23.68
N ASN A 228 -7.63 -2.25 -23.37
CA ASN A 228 -8.51 -1.70 -24.37
C ASN A 228 -7.87 -0.47 -25.02
N GLN A 229 -7.36 -0.63 -26.25
CA GLN A 229 -6.67 0.43 -26.97
C GLN A 229 -7.60 1.40 -27.71
N GLN A 230 -8.91 1.17 -27.67
CA GLN A 230 -9.93 2.10 -28.19
C GLN A 230 -10.13 3.33 -27.29
N MET A 231 -9.44 3.39 -26.16
CA MET A 231 -9.50 4.48 -25.19
C MET A 231 -8.12 4.75 -24.60
N GLY A 232 -7.95 5.92 -23.98
CA GLY A 232 -6.83 6.20 -23.08
C GLY A 232 -5.44 6.25 -23.71
N GLY A 233 -5.30 6.32 -25.04
CA GLY A 233 -4.00 6.50 -25.71
C GLY A 233 -3.31 7.83 -25.36
N PHE A 234 -2.05 7.99 -25.76
CA PHE A 234 -1.22 9.20 -25.57
C PHE A 234 -0.98 9.60 -24.09
N THR A 235 -0.91 8.62 -23.18
CA THR A 235 -0.53 8.84 -21.78
C THR A 235 -0.01 7.55 -21.15
N TRP A 236 0.40 7.62 -19.90
CA TRP A 236 0.82 6.45 -19.11
C TRP A 236 -0.37 5.67 -18.57
N VAL A 237 -0.46 4.39 -18.94
CA VAL A 237 -1.50 3.46 -18.50
C VAL A 237 -0.92 2.45 -17.51
N TYR A 238 -1.43 2.44 -16.28
CA TYR A 238 -0.93 1.58 -15.20
C TYR A 238 -1.38 0.12 -15.37
N LEU A 239 -0.44 -0.82 -15.38
CA LEU A 239 -0.75 -2.26 -15.38
C LEU A 239 -0.74 -2.88 -13.97
N GLY A 240 0.14 -2.39 -13.09
CA GLY A 240 0.36 -2.98 -11.78
C GLY A 240 1.71 -2.59 -11.20
N THR A 241 2.01 -3.13 -10.03
CA THR A 241 3.28 -2.90 -9.34
C THR A 241 3.87 -4.25 -8.92
N PHE A 242 5.10 -4.52 -9.37
CA PHE A 242 5.73 -5.84 -9.29
C PHE A 242 7.15 -5.74 -8.72
N ASP A 243 7.68 -6.86 -8.23
CA ASP A 243 9.05 -6.97 -7.76
C ASP A 243 9.99 -7.35 -8.90
N PHE A 244 11.08 -6.60 -9.06
CA PHE A 244 12.10 -6.83 -10.08
C PHE A 244 13.47 -7.02 -9.44
N ASP A 245 14.27 -7.94 -10.01
CA ASP A 245 15.68 -8.09 -9.65
C ASP A 245 16.52 -6.96 -10.27
N GLU A 246 17.62 -6.59 -9.63
CA GLU A 246 18.61 -5.67 -10.21
C GLU A 246 19.17 -6.21 -11.55
N GLY A 247 19.46 -5.30 -12.47
CA GLY A 247 20.07 -5.58 -13.77
C GLY A 247 19.06 -5.71 -14.91
N CYS A 248 19.58 -6.13 -16.08
CA CYS A 248 18.82 -6.39 -17.29
C CYS A 248 18.72 -7.91 -17.49
N SER A 249 17.49 -8.45 -17.46
CA SER A 249 17.24 -9.89 -17.40
C SER A 249 15.95 -10.27 -18.11
N GLU A 250 15.91 -11.46 -18.71
CA GLU A 250 14.68 -12.04 -19.30
C GLU A 250 13.56 -12.27 -18.26
N ARG A 251 13.92 -12.26 -16.96
CA ARG A 251 12.96 -12.31 -15.83
C ARG A 251 12.33 -10.95 -15.53
N ASN A 252 12.81 -9.87 -16.15
CA ASN A 252 12.41 -8.48 -15.95
C ASN A 252 12.07 -7.87 -17.32
N LYS A 253 10.82 -8.00 -17.80
CA LYS A 253 10.43 -7.42 -19.09
C LYS A 253 8.93 -7.30 -19.25
N VAL A 254 8.50 -6.48 -20.20
CA VAL A 254 7.13 -6.42 -20.70
C VAL A 254 7.12 -6.86 -22.15
N VAL A 255 6.18 -7.73 -22.51
CA VAL A 255 5.99 -8.20 -23.88
C VAL A 255 4.58 -7.86 -24.33
N VAL A 256 4.43 -7.28 -25.51
CA VAL A 256 3.13 -7.10 -26.19
C VAL A 256 3.10 -7.91 -27.47
N SER A 257 1.93 -8.45 -27.82
CA SER A 257 1.73 -9.20 -29.07
C SER A 257 0.58 -8.63 -29.89
N ASN A 258 0.63 -8.83 -31.21
CA ASN A 258 -0.51 -8.58 -32.09
C ASN A 258 -1.52 -9.75 -32.14
N LEU A 259 -1.46 -10.69 -31.19
CA LEU A 259 -2.44 -11.78 -31.06
C LEU A 259 -3.74 -11.23 -30.47
N SER A 260 -4.83 -11.32 -31.24
CA SER A 260 -6.15 -10.85 -30.83
C SER A 260 -7.25 -11.75 -31.37
N LYS A 261 -8.41 -11.75 -30.69
CA LYS A 261 -9.64 -12.37 -31.19
C LYS A 261 -10.35 -11.51 -32.24
N HIS A 262 -10.00 -10.24 -32.33
CA HIS A 262 -10.62 -9.25 -33.19
C HIS A 262 -9.70 -8.89 -34.36
N LYS A 263 -10.31 -8.56 -35.50
CA LYS A 263 -9.58 -7.91 -36.61
C LYS A 263 -9.40 -6.44 -36.26
N GLY A 264 -8.23 -5.90 -36.56
CA GLY A 264 -7.89 -4.51 -36.32
C GLY A 264 -6.38 -4.36 -36.15
N VAL A 265 -5.97 -3.38 -35.35
CA VAL A 265 -4.56 -3.09 -35.10
C VAL A 265 -4.23 -3.05 -33.61
N VAL A 266 -2.99 -3.42 -33.30
CA VAL A 266 -2.35 -3.20 -32.00
C VAL A 266 -1.30 -2.12 -32.16
N THR A 267 -1.29 -1.15 -31.27
CA THR A 267 -0.22 -0.15 -31.17
C THR A 267 0.58 -0.32 -29.88
N THR A 268 1.83 0.12 -29.89
CA THR A 268 2.69 0.14 -28.69
C THR A 268 3.77 1.19 -28.85
N ASP A 269 4.12 1.86 -27.77
CA ASP A 269 5.00 3.04 -27.78
C ASP A 269 6.16 2.78 -26.79
N ALA A 270 6.05 3.26 -25.55
CA ALA A 270 7.04 3.06 -24.50
C ALA A 270 6.48 2.31 -23.27
N VAL A 271 7.40 1.76 -22.46
CA VAL A 271 7.10 1.16 -21.15
C VAL A 271 7.95 1.82 -20.07
N ARG A 272 7.30 2.23 -18.98
CA ARG A 272 7.91 2.95 -17.84
C ARG A 272 7.82 2.11 -16.58
N PHE A 273 8.95 1.93 -15.91
CA PHE A 273 9.11 1.19 -14.66
C PHE A 273 9.49 2.16 -13.54
N GLY A 274 8.64 2.27 -12.52
CA GLY A 274 8.84 3.15 -11.36
C GLY A 274 8.21 4.54 -11.51
N GLY A 275 8.18 5.29 -10.40
CA GLY A 275 7.54 6.60 -10.28
C GLY A 275 8.46 7.78 -10.57
N GLY A 276 9.77 7.62 -10.39
CA GLY A 276 10.77 8.61 -10.78
C GLY A 276 10.89 9.86 -9.90
N MET A 277 11.86 10.69 -10.25
CA MET A 277 12.07 12.02 -9.68
C MET A 277 11.35 13.08 -10.51
N GLY A 278 11.00 14.21 -9.88
CA GLY A 278 10.48 15.39 -10.55
C GLY A 278 11.47 15.92 -11.59
N ASN A 279 10.98 16.09 -12.82
CA ASN A 279 11.78 16.45 -13.99
C ASN A 279 11.26 17.68 -14.75
N ILE A 280 10.19 18.32 -14.27
CA ILE A 280 9.67 19.57 -14.82
C ILE A 280 10.39 20.75 -14.16
N GLU A 281 11.02 21.60 -14.97
CA GLU A 281 11.77 22.76 -14.50
C GLU A 281 10.86 23.96 -14.27
N ARG A 282 11.05 24.62 -13.13
CA ARG A 282 10.44 25.91 -12.78
C ARG A 282 11.47 26.80 -12.10
N GLY A 283 11.57 28.06 -12.53
CA GLY A 283 12.54 28.99 -11.95
C GLY A 283 14.01 28.57 -12.11
N GLY A 284 14.32 27.72 -13.10
CA GLY A 284 15.68 27.21 -13.36
C GLY A 284 16.06 25.94 -12.60
N GLU A 285 15.14 25.33 -11.85
CA GLU A 285 15.37 24.07 -11.13
C GLU A 285 14.13 23.16 -11.11
N THR A 286 14.32 21.87 -10.86
CA THR A 286 13.20 20.97 -10.52
C THR A 286 12.91 21.03 -9.02
N SER A 287 11.85 20.38 -8.55
CA SER A 287 11.52 20.36 -7.11
C SER A 287 12.58 19.67 -6.24
N GLY A 288 13.48 18.88 -6.83
CA GLY A 288 14.44 18.02 -6.14
C GLY A 288 13.80 16.81 -5.44
N LEU A 289 12.51 16.55 -5.63
CA LEU A 289 11.76 15.51 -4.93
C LEU A 289 11.24 14.39 -5.86
N PRO A 290 10.88 13.22 -5.30
CA PRO A 290 10.15 12.20 -6.05
C PRO A 290 8.85 12.75 -6.65
N ARG A 291 8.53 12.35 -7.88
CA ARG A 291 7.40 12.91 -8.65
C ARG A 291 6.05 12.74 -7.96
N CYS A 292 5.87 11.65 -7.21
CA CYS A 292 4.67 11.40 -6.40
C CYS A 292 4.41 12.45 -5.30
N LEU A 293 5.41 13.26 -4.95
CA LEU A 293 5.27 14.32 -3.95
C LEU A 293 4.94 15.68 -4.57
N GLU A 294 5.02 15.82 -5.88
CA GLU A 294 4.73 17.06 -6.60
C GLU A 294 3.23 17.25 -6.81
N GLY A 295 2.83 18.49 -7.11
CA GLY A 295 1.48 18.82 -7.57
C GLY A 295 1.14 18.11 -8.89
N ALA A 296 -0.15 17.89 -9.13
CA ALA A 296 -0.68 17.19 -10.30
C ALA A 296 -0.26 17.86 -11.62
N ARG A 297 -0.02 19.18 -11.62
CA ARG A 297 0.42 19.94 -12.80
C ARG A 297 1.64 19.32 -13.48
N TYR A 298 2.66 18.97 -12.70
CA TYR A 298 3.93 18.50 -13.22
C TYR A 298 3.82 17.07 -13.76
N TYR A 299 3.09 16.21 -13.06
CA TYR A 299 2.79 14.88 -13.55
C TYR A 299 1.94 14.93 -14.82
N ALA A 300 0.96 15.83 -14.91
CA ALA A 300 0.12 15.98 -16.09
C ALA A 300 0.94 16.30 -17.35
N GLN A 301 1.91 17.23 -17.23
CA GLN A 301 2.85 17.51 -18.31
C GLN A 301 3.67 16.26 -18.67
N TRP A 302 4.25 15.58 -17.67
CA TRP A 302 5.02 14.36 -17.89
C TRP A 302 4.21 13.21 -18.51
N ALA A 303 2.91 13.16 -18.20
CA ALA A 303 1.95 12.20 -18.72
C ALA A 303 1.36 12.59 -20.09
N GLY A 304 1.91 13.63 -20.73
CA GLY A 304 1.57 14.05 -22.09
C GLY A 304 0.25 14.81 -22.22
N MET A 305 -0.26 15.37 -21.13
CA MET A 305 -1.47 16.17 -21.19
C MET A 305 -1.23 17.47 -22.00
N PRO A 306 -2.19 17.90 -22.83
CA PRO A 306 -2.10 19.17 -23.54
C PRO A 306 -1.88 20.37 -22.62
N TYR A 307 -1.26 21.43 -23.12
CA TYR A 307 -0.88 22.60 -22.33
C TYR A 307 -2.09 23.23 -21.62
N GLU A 308 -3.22 23.35 -22.30
CA GLU A 308 -4.46 23.90 -21.78
C GLU A 308 -5.08 23.07 -20.63
N ILE A 309 -4.68 21.80 -20.49
CA ILE A 309 -5.16 20.91 -19.44
C ILE A 309 -4.36 21.09 -18.16
N TYR A 310 -3.03 21.15 -18.26
CA TYR A 310 -2.17 21.30 -17.08
C TYR A 310 -1.80 22.75 -16.75
N SER A 311 -2.01 23.69 -17.66
CA SER A 311 -1.64 25.10 -17.54
C SER A 311 -2.82 26.03 -17.85
N CYS A 312 -3.96 25.81 -17.20
CA CYS A 312 -5.17 26.64 -17.35
C CYS A 312 -4.99 28.11 -16.89
N LYS A 313 -3.89 28.41 -16.21
CA LYS A 313 -3.42 29.73 -15.79
C LYS A 313 -2.22 30.22 -16.60
N ASN A 314 -1.97 29.64 -17.78
CA ASN A 314 -0.92 30.04 -18.72
C ASN A 314 0.50 30.05 -18.12
N GLY A 315 0.77 29.18 -17.15
CA GLY A 315 2.07 29.08 -16.47
C GLY A 315 2.32 30.14 -15.40
N GLU A 316 1.37 31.08 -15.22
CA GLU A 316 1.52 32.19 -14.28
C GLU A 316 1.14 31.82 -12.85
N ASN A 317 0.39 30.74 -12.64
CA ASN A 317 -0.07 30.32 -11.32
C ASN A 317 -0.18 28.80 -11.17
N ASP A 318 0.91 28.17 -10.73
CA ASP A 318 1.00 26.72 -10.55
C ASP A 318 0.08 26.18 -9.47
N TYR A 319 -0.17 26.96 -8.42
CA TYR A 319 -1.15 26.61 -7.39
C TYR A 319 -2.54 26.47 -8.00
N GLY A 320 -2.95 27.45 -8.81
CA GLY A 320 -4.24 27.45 -9.49
C GLY A 320 -4.34 26.33 -10.54
N ASP A 321 -3.23 26.04 -11.22
CA ASP A 321 -3.13 24.96 -12.20
C ASP A 321 -3.25 23.58 -11.54
N ASP A 322 -2.51 23.34 -10.46
CA ASP A 322 -2.56 22.08 -9.69
C ASP A 322 -3.96 21.76 -9.17
N LEU A 323 -4.73 22.76 -8.75
CA LEU A 323 -6.12 22.57 -8.34
C LEU A 323 -7.07 22.21 -9.49
N ASN A 324 -6.83 22.71 -10.71
CA ASN A 324 -7.74 22.52 -11.84
C ASN A 324 -7.40 21.27 -12.65
N VAL A 325 -6.10 21.01 -12.87
CA VAL A 325 -5.59 19.95 -13.74
C VAL A 325 -6.13 18.56 -13.36
N ARG A 326 -6.35 18.28 -12.07
CA ARG A 326 -6.89 16.99 -11.61
C ARG A 326 -8.25 16.67 -12.23
N SER A 327 -9.12 17.67 -12.25
CA SER A 327 -10.43 17.58 -12.89
C SER A 327 -10.31 17.61 -14.41
N LEU A 328 -9.43 18.45 -14.97
CA LEU A 328 -9.29 18.60 -16.43
C LEU A 328 -8.69 17.34 -17.09
N MET A 329 -7.73 16.66 -16.45
CA MET A 329 -7.23 15.35 -16.89
C MET A 329 -8.35 14.31 -16.88
N THR A 330 -9.14 14.27 -15.80
CA THR A 330 -10.29 13.38 -15.68
C THR A 330 -11.29 13.62 -16.80
N ASN A 331 -11.60 14.90 -17.09
CA ASN A 331 -12.52 15.28 -18.15
C ASN A 331 -12.00 14.90 -19.55
N LEU A 332 -10.71 15.13 -19.83
CA LEU A 332 -10.09 14.75 -21.10
C LEU A 332 -10.12 13.24 -21.30
N LEU A 333 -9.80 12.45 -20.27
CA LEU A 333 -9.87 11.00 -20.34
C LEU A 333 -11.32 10.52 -20.54
N CYS A 334 -12.27 11.15 -19.86
CA CYS A 334 -13.68 10.76 -19.88
C CYS A 334 -14.44 11.16 -21.15
N GLY A 335 -14.06 12.27 -21.79
CA GLY A 335 -14.76 12.79 -22.97
C GLY A 335 -14.90 11.74 -24.08
N GLY A 336 -16.10 11.65 -24.66
CA GLY A 336 -16.46 10.71 -25.72
C GLY A 336 -16.91 9.35 -25.19
N SER A 337 -16.80 9.10 -23.88
CA SER A 337 -17.37 7.91 -23.25
C SER A 337 -18.87 8.04 -23.03
N VAL A 338 -19.52 6.96 -22.60
CA VAL A 338 -20.96 6.96 -22.27
C VAL A 338 -21.33 7.93 -21.13
N PHE A 339 -20.38 8.33 -20.28
CA PHE A 339 -20.61 9.28 -19.18
C PHE A 339 -20.31 10.73 -19.56
N ALA A 340 -19.76 10.97 -20.75
CA ALA A 340 -19.52 12.29 -21.31
C ALA A 340 -19.59 12.27 -22.87
N PRO A 341 -20.74 11.87 -23.45
CA PRO A 341 -20.84 11.53 -24.87
C PRO A 341 -20.60 12.72 -25.81
N ASP A 342 -21.02 13.92 -25.41
CA ASP A 342 -20.89 15.13 -26.23
C ASP A 342 -19.58 15.90 -25.98
N SER A 343 -18.73 15.40 -25.08
CA SER A 343 -17.40 15.98 -24.80
C SER A 343 -16.34 15.32 -25.67
N ILE A 344 -15.37 16.08 -26.17
CA ILE A 344 -14.21 15.52 -26.88
C ILE A 344 -13.23 14.96 -25.84
N GLY A 345 -12.69 13.76 -26.06
CA GLY A 345 -11.75 13.16 -25.13
C GLY A 345 -11.23 11.80 -25.57
N ARG A 346 -10.77 11.01 -24.60
CA ARG A 346 -10.07 9.73 -24.82
C ARG A 346 -10.93 8.50 -24.44
N HIS A 347 -12.25 8.66 -24.37
CA HIS A 347 -13.24 7.58 -24.27
C HIS A 347 -13.14 6.64 -23.05
N VAL A 348 -12.35 6.98 -22.02
CA VAL A 348 -12.28 6.18 -20.79
C VAL A 348 -13.56 6.39 -19.98
N PRO A 349 -14.36 5.37 -19.65
CA PRO A 349 -15.69 5.54 -19.05
C PRO A 349 -15.62 5.82 -17.54
N ILE A 350 -14.92 6.88 -17.14
CA ILE A 350 -14.83 7.33 -15.75
C ILE A 350 -16.20 7.82 -15.30
N GLU A 351 -16.75 7.22 -14.25
CA GLU A 351 -18.11 7.51 -13.78
C GLU A 351 -18.16 8.36 -12.49
N LEU A 352 -17.02 8.55 -11.82
CA LEU A 352 -16.93 9.30 -10.57
C LEU A 352 -15.54 9.88 -10.35
N SER A 353 -15.49 11.03 -9.68
CA SER A 353 -14.27 11.76 -9.33
C SER A 353 -14.23 12.09 -7.83
N LEU A 354 -13.19 11.70 -7.10
CA LEU A 354 -13.09 11.94 -5.65
C LEU A 354 -11.71 12.48 -5.25
N ALA A 355 -11.71 13.59 -4.50
CA ALA A 355 -10.53 14.14 -3.86
C ALA A 355 -10.52 13.82 -2.36
N ILE A 356 -9.40 13.28 -1.86
CA ILE A 356 -9.20 13.01 -0.43
C ILE A 356 -8.28 14.07 0.16
N HIS A 357 -8.84 14.91 1.03
CA HIS A 357 -8.17 16.03 1.69
C HIS A 357 -8.20 15.87 3.21
N SER A 358 -7.44 16.72 3.91
CA SER A 358 -7.63 16.95 5.34
C SER A 358 -7.75 18.44 5.60
N ASP A 359 -8.75 18.86 6.38
CA ASP A 359 -9.11 20.27 6.57
C ASP A 359 -8.07 21.02 7.42
N ALA A 360 -8.17 22.34 7.44
CA ALA A 360 -7.31 23.25 8.18
C ALA A 360 -7.99 23.88 9.42
N GLY A 361 -8.83 23.12 10.12
CA GLY A 361 -9.58 23.61 11.30
C GLY A 361 -9.08 23.04 12.63
N TYR A 362 -9.43 23.64 13.75
CA TYR A 362 -9.06 23.10 15.07
C TYR A 362 -10.14 23.42 16.09
N THR A 363 -10.20 22.63 17.16
CA THR A 363 -11.11 22.90 18.28
C THR A 363 -10.54 24.03 19.14
N GLU A 364 -11.37 24.73 19.91
CA GLU A 364 -10.92 25.88 20.73
C GLU A 364 -9.79 25.51 21.71
N THR A 365 -9.75 24.25 22.16
CA THR A 365 -8.74 23.72 23.08
C THR A 365 -7.63 22.90 22.41
N GLY A 366 -7.75 22.62 21.10
CA GLY A 366 -6.92 21.65 20.39
C GLY A 366 -7.15 20.19 20.81
N GLU A 367 -8.10 19.96 21.71
CA GLU A 367 -8.48 18.63 22.22
C GLU A 367 -9.74 18.11 21.51
N GLY A 368 -9.89 16.78 21.49
CA GLY A 368 -11.02 16.11 20.87
C GLY A 368 -10.98 16.12 19.34
N VAL A 369 -12.04 15.59 18.74
CA VAL A 369 -12.14 15.41 17.28
C VAL A 369 -12.84 16.62 16.65
N TYR A 370 -12.13 17.32 15.76
CA TYR A 370 -12.69 18.33 14.88
C TYR A 370 -13.57 17.67 13.81
N GLY A 371 -13.08 16.58 13.22
CA GLY A 371 -13.87 15.64 12.45
C GLY A 371 -14.07 16.01 10.97
N SER A 372 -14.98 15.31 10.33
CA SER A 372 -15.04 15.25 8.86
C SER A 372 -16.10 16.15 8.27
N LEU A 373 -15.84 16.62 7.04
CA LEU A 373 -16.83 17.28 6.19
C LEU A 373 -16.70 16.80 4.75
N SER A 374 -17.70 17.06 3.92
CA SER A 374 -17.59 16.85 2.48
C SER A 374 -18.02 18.09 1.72
N ILE A 375 -17.49 18.27 0.51
CA ILE A 375 -17.75 19.41 -0.36
C ILE A 375 -18.28 18.90 -1.69
N CYS A 376 -19.25 19.61 -2.24
CA CYS A 376 -19.76 19.43 -3.60
C CYS A 376 -20.10 20.79 -4.22
N THR A 377 -20.31 20.81 -5.54
CA THR A 377 -20.85 21.98 -6.26
C THR A 377 -22.09 21.53 -7.04
N THR A 378 -23.28 21.96 -6.61
CA THR A 378 -24.53 21.67 -7.34
C THR A 378 -24.96 22.79 -8.28
N ASN A 379 -24.67 24.05 -7.92
CA ASN A 379 -25.04 25.23 -8.71
C ASN A 379 -23.86 25.69 -9.59
N TYR A 380 -23.85 25.24 -10.84
CA TYR A 380 -22.90 25.70 -11.85
C TYR A 380 -23.49 25.48 -13.25
N GLY A 381 -23.47 26.51 -14.10
CA GLY A 381 -24.06 26.45 -15.43
C GLY A 381 -25.57 26.17 -15.38
N ASP A 382 -26.00 25.14 -16.11
CA ASP A 382 -27.34 24.56 -16.14
C ASP A 382 -27.57 23.51 -15.04
N SER A 383 -26.62 23.37 -14.10
CA SER A 383 -26.66 22.41 -12.99
C SER A 383 -26.72 20.94 -13.44
N CYS A 384 -26.25 20.64 -14.65
CA CYS A 384 -26.11 19.29 -15.18
C CYS A 384 -24.64 18.84 -15.26
N LEU A 385 -24.44 17.53 -15.31
CA LEU A 385 -23.19 16.84 -15.63
C LEU A 385 -23.19 16.46 -17.13
N ALA A 386 -22.06 16.04 -17.69
CA ALA A 386 -21.94 15.83 -19.14
C ALA A 386 -22.88 14.74 -19.70
N ALA A 387 -23.29 13.79 -18.88
CA ALA A 387 -24.28 12.77 -19.22
C ALA A 387 -25.75 13.28 -19.16
N GLY A 388 -25.99 14.56 -18.87
CA GLY A 388 -27.32 15.15 -18.72
C GLY A 388 -28.01 14.89 -17.38
N ILE A 389 -27.33 14.22 -16.43
CA ILE A 389 -27.86 14.04 -15.08
C ILE A 389 -27.61 15.29 -14.22
N SER A 390 -28.45 15.50 -13.20
CA SER A 390 -28.31 16.63 -12.29
C SER A 390 -27.03 16.53 -11.44
N ARG A 391 -26.38 17.68 -11.18
CA ARG A 391 -25.28 17.80 -10.22
C ARG A 391 -25.67 17.47 -8.79
N GLU A 392 -26.94 17.34 -8.46
CA GLU A 392 -27.39 16.78 -7.18
C GLU A 392 -26.83 15.36 -6.93
N ALA A 393 -26.46 14.62 -7.98
CA ALA A 393 -25.72 13.36 -7.84
C ALA A 393 -24.40 13.52 -7.05
N SER A 394 -23.71 14.66 -7.19
CA SER A 394 -22.50 15.01 -6.42
C SER A 394 -22.82 15.29 -4.95
N ARG A 395 -23.98 15.91 -4.65
CA ARG A 395 -24.42 16.13 -3.27
C ARG A 395 -24.82 14.82 -2.60
N GLU A 396 -25.47 13.90 -3.32
CA GLU A 396 -25.77 12.55 -2.83
C GLU A 396 -24.47 11.79 -2.48
N LEU A 397 -23.46 11.83 -3.36
CA LEU A 397 -22.15 11.25 -3.09
C LEU A 397 -21.50 11.86 -1.84
N ALA A 398 -21.41 13.18 -1.78
CA ALA A 398 -20.82 13.91 -0.66
C ALA A 398 -21.53 13.59 0.66
N THR A 399 -22.87 13.48 0.64
CA THR A 399 -23.68 13.13 1.80
C THR A 399 -23.43 11.70 2.25
N ALA A 400 -23.39 10.75 1.31
CA ALA A 400 -23.12 9.35 1.60
C ALA A 400 -21.72 9.16 2.20
N LEU A 401 -20.70 9.82 1.64
CA LEU A 401 -19.32 9.78 2.14
C LEU A 401 -19.26 10.26 3.60
N LEU A 402 -19.82 11.42 3.88
CA LEU A 402 -19.78 12.00 5.22
C LEU A 402 -20.56 11.15 6.24
N ASN A 403 -21.76 10.68 5.88
CA ASN A 403 -22.60 9.90 6.77
C ASN A 403 -21.96 8.54 7.12
N ASN A 404 -21.50 7.81 6.11
CA ASN A 404 -20.91 6.48 6.31
C ASN A 404 -19.57 6.56 7.04
N LEU A 405 -18.70 7.52 6.67
CA LEU A 405 -17.44 7.74 7.38
C LEU A 405 -17.68 8.05 8.84
N THR A 406 -18.60 8.98 9.14
CA THR A 406 -18.93 9.28 10.54
C THR A 406 -19.43 8.02 11.26
N ALA A 407 -20.33 7.25 10.66
CA ALA A 407 -20.88 6.05 11.29
C ALA A 407 -19.80 5.00 11.60
N ASP A 408 -18.94 4.71 10.62
CA ASP A 408 -17.86 3.72 10.76
C ASP A 408 -16.79 4.17 11.77
N MET A 409 -16.41 5.47 11.75
CA MET A 409 -15.46 6.02 12.72
C MET A 409 -16.07 5.99 14.13
N LYS A 410 -17.36 6.31 14.26
CA LYS A 410 -18.05 6.24 15.56
C LYS A 410 -18.11 4.83 16.13
N TYR A 411 -18.43 3.86 15.26
CA TYR A 411 -18.45 2.45 15.66
C TYR A 411 -17.07 1.99 16.15
N SER A 412 -16.01 2.39 15.43
CA SER A 412 -14.67 1.85 15.68
C SER A 412 -13.91 2.59 16.78
N TYR A 413 -14.15 3.89 16.94
CA TYR A 413 -13.32 4.78 17.77
C TYR A 413 -14.12 5.66 18.75
N GLY A 414 -15.45 5.56 18.78
CA GLY A 414 -16.29 6.32 19.72
C GLY A 414 -16.73 7.69 19.18
N ASP A 415 -16.34 8.78 19.80
CA ASP A 415 -16.83 10.11 19.37
C ASP A 415 -16.12 10.59 18.11
N TRP A 416 -16.87 10.69 17.00
CA TRP A 416 -16.41 11.30 15.76
C TRP A 416 -17.34 12.42 15.30
N THR A 417 -16.81 13.64 15.23
CA THR A 417 -17.59 14.82 14.88
C THR A 417 -17.98 14.80 13.40
N ARG A 418 -19.30 14.80 13.14
CA ARG A 418 -19.85 15.04 11.81
C ARG A 418 -20.08 16.53 11.62
N ARG A 419 -19.39 17.15 10.67
CA ARG A 419 -19.62 18.54 10.30
C ARG A 419 -20.66 18.61 9.18
N GLN A 420 -20.58 19.60 8.31
CA GLN A 420 -21.56 19.82 7.24
C GLN A 420 -21.17 19.20 5.89
N VAL A 421 -22.16 18.94 5.03
CA VAL A 421 -21.94 18.89 3.59
C VAL A 421 -21.93 20.33 3.08
N ARG A 422 -20.81 20.80 2.53
CA ARG A 422 -20.69 22.15 1.99
C ARG A 422 -21.01 22.15 0.50
N ASP A 423 -22.03 22.90 0.11
CA ASP A 423 -22.25 23.23 -1.29
C ASP A 423 -21.54 24.55 -1.62
N ARG A 424 -20.35 24.42 -2.22
CA ARG A 424 -19.44 25.53 -2.46
C ARG A 424 -18.68 25.30 -3.76
N ASN A 425 -18.49 26.39 -4.49
CA ASN A 425 -17.86 26.41 -5.79
C ASN A 425 -16.32 26.22 -5.70
N TYR A 426 -15.88 24.99 -5.47
CA TYR A 426 -14.48 24.59 -5.43
C TYR A 426 -14.11 23.96 -6.77
N SER A 427 -12.94 24.28 -7.32
CA SER A 427 -12.52 23.79 -8.65
C SER A 427 -12.66 22.27 -8.78
N GLU A 428 -12.18 21.52 -7.79
CA GLU A 428 -12.17 20.05 -7.75
C GLU A 428 -13.57 19.41 -7.68
N THR A 429 -14.64 20.19 -7.47
CA THR A 429 -16.04 19.71 -7.52
C THR A 429 -16.90 20.44 -8.55
N ARG A 430 -16.48 21.64 -8.98
CA ARG A 430 -17.09 22.40 -10.06
C ARG A 430 -16.72 21.81 -11.41
N LEU A 431 -15.41 21.64 -11.67
CA LEU A 431 -14.89 21.30 -13.00
C LEU A 431 -15.12 19.86 -13.44
N PRO A 432 -15.16 18.83 -12.57
CA PRO A 432 -15.46 17.49 -13.02
C PRO A 432 -16.80 17.43 -13.78
N ILE A 433 -16.80 16.71 -14.90
CA ILE A 433 -17.99 16.49 -15.74
C ILE A 433 -18.83 15.30 -15.29
N VAL A 434 -18.40 14.59 -14.25
CA VAL A 434 -19.04 13.44 -13.61
C VAL A 434 -19.32 13.73 -12.13
N PRO A 435 -20.14 12.92 -11.42
CA PRO A 435 -20.36 13.10 -9.99
C PRO A 435 -19.05 13.21 -9.22
N SER A 436 -18.96 14.22 -8.37
CA SER A 436 -17.70 14.56 -7.71
C SER A 436 -17.86 15.10 -6.29
N SER A 437 -16.82 14.91 -5.47
CA SER A 437 -16.75 15.45 -4.12
C SER A 437 -15.31 15.63 -3.66
N ILE A 438 -15.10 16.58 -2.74
CA ILE A 438 -13.94 16.55 -1.83
C ILE A 438 -14.42 15.96 -0.52
N LEU A 439 -13.68 14.98 0.00
CA LEU A 439 -13.84 14.51 1.36
C LEU A 439 -12.70 15.08 2.21
N GLU A 440 -13.05 15.97 3.12
CA GLU A 440 -12.15 16.43 4.18
C GLU A 440 -12.22 15.42 5.32
N THR A 441 -11.27 14.50 5.36
CA THR A 441 -11.39 13.29 6.17
C THR A 441 -11.29 13.56 7.67
N LEU A 442 -10.41 14.48 8.04
CA LEU A 442 -10.13 14.97 9.39
C LEU A 442 -9.44 16.32 9.24
N SER A 443 -9.09 17.00 10.32
CA SER A 443 -8.25 18.19 10.25
C SER A 443 -6.78 17.94 10.61
N HIS A 444 -5.86 18.30 9.71
CA HIS A 444 -4.42 18.20 9.96
C HIS A 444 -3.88 19.29 10.91
N GLN A 445 -4.67 20.35 11.16
CA GLN A 445 -4.32 21.38 12.14
C GLN A 445 -4.81 21.08 13.56
N ASN A 446 -5.63 20.03 13.74
CA ASN A 446 -6.13 19.62 15.04
C ASN A 446 -5.33 18.43 15.58
N PHE A 447 -4.60 18.60 16.69
CA PHE A 447 -3.81 17.50 17.26
C PHE A 447 -4.67 16.30 17.65
N GLY A 448 -5.89 16.55 18.19
CA GLY A 448 -6.83 15.49 18.51
C GLY A 448 -7.22 14.61 17.31
N ASP A 449 -7.30 15.17 16.10
CA ASP A 449 -7.54 14.43 14.86
C ASP A 449 -6.27 13.70 14.42
N MET A 450 -5.11 14.35 14.50
CA MET A 450 -3.83 13.78 14.08
C MET A 450 -3.39 12.59 14.92
N ARG A 451 -3.84 12.48 16.19
CA ARG A 451 -3.69 11.25 16.99
C ARG A 451 -4.31 10.03 16.33
N TYR A 452 -5.44 10.20 15.64
CA TYR A 452 -6.04 9.15 14.84
C TYR A 452 -5.39 9.08 13.46
N GLY A 453 -5.23 10.23 12.80
CA GLY A 453 -4.72 10.31 11.44
C GLY A 453 -3.35 9.65 11.25
N GLN A 454 -2.48 9.70 12.26
CA GLN A 454 -1.16 9.07 12.19
C GLN A 454 -1.16 7.56 12.46
N ASP A 455 -2.24 6.98 12.99
CA ASP A 455 -2.34 5.53 13.24
C ASP A 455 -2.75 4.78 11.95
N PRO A 456 -1.95 3.81 11.47
CA PRO A 456 -2.27 3.05 10.27
C PRO A 456 -3.59 2.27 10.34
N ASN A 457 -4.02 1.82 11.52
CA ASN A 457 -5.30 1.12 11.69
C ASN A 457 -6.48 2.06 11.43
N PHE A 458 -6.38 3.31 11.88
CA PHE A 458 -7.38 4.33 11.57
C PHE A 458 -7.44 4.61 10.07
N ARG A 459 -6.29 4.75 9.41
CA ARG A 459 -6.23 4.94 7.95
C ARG A 459 -6.87 3.79 7.19
N PHE A 460 -6.65 2.55 7.63
CA PHE A 460 -7.31 1.37 7.06
C PHE A 460 -8.83 1.45 7.21
N THR A 461 -9.35 1.71 8.42
CA THR A 461 -10.80 1.81 8.68
C THR A 461 -11.43 2.94 7.87
N LEU A 462 -10.76 4.09 7.81
CA LEU A 462 -11.21 5.25 7.05
C LEU A 462 -11.25 4.97 5.55
N ALA A 463 -10.18 4.39 4.98
CA ALA A 463 -10.15 3.98 3.59
C ALA A 463 -11.24 2.93 3.29
N ARG A 464 -11.45 1.97 4.20
CA ARG A 464 -12.51 0.96 4.08
C ARG A 464 -13.89 1.61 4.04
N SER A 465 -14.17 2.59 4.88
CA SER A 465 -15.43 3.35 4.85
C SER A 465 -15.66 4.05 3.50
N VAL A 466 -14.62 4.71 2.98
CA VAL A 466 -14.70 5.41 1.69
C VAL A 466 -14.94 4.40 0.55
N TYR A 467 -14.21 3.29 0.53
CA TYR A 467 -14.42 2.19 -0.42
C TYR A 467 -15.87 1.67 -0.37
N LYS A 468 -16.39 1.32 0.81
CA LYS A 468 -17.77 0.82 0.98
C LYS A 468 -18.79 1.81 0.44
N THR A 469 -18.55 3.10 0.64
CA THR A 469 -19.43 4.16 0.14
C THR A 469 -19.39 4.24 -1.38
N ILE A 470 -18.20 4.22 -2.00
CA ILE A 470 -18.05 4.26 -3.46
C ILE A 470 -18.74 3.03 -4.08
N LEU A 471 -18.49 1.84 -3.53
CA LEU A 471 -19.14 0.60 -3.97
C LEU A 471 -20.66 0.74 -3.98
N ARG A 472 -21.26 1.12 -2.85
CA ARG A 472 -22.72 1.27 -2.70
C ARG A 472 -23.27 2.37 -3.59
N TYR A 473 -22.57 3.49 -3.71
CA TYR A 473 -22.99 4.60 -4.56
C TYR A 473 -23.09 4.13 -6.02
N ILE A 474 -22.01 3.55 -6.56
CA ILE A 474 -21.96 3.10 -7.96
C ILE A 474 -22.97 1.99 -8.24
N THR A 475 -22.96 0.92 -7.42
CA THR A 475 -23.89 -0.21 -7.59
C THR A 475 -25.35 0.24 -7.52
N SER A 476 -25.70 1.16 -6.61
CA SER A 476 -27.06 1.72 -6.53
C SER A 476 -27.46 2.49 -7.79
N LYS A 477 -26.55 3.27 -8.39
CA LYS A 477 -26.81 4.02 -9.63
C LYS A 477 -27.06 3.09 -10.81
N HIS A 478 -26.48 1.89 -10.77
CA HIS A 478 -26.65 0.84 -11.76
C HIS A 478 -27.70 -0.22 -11.40
N LYS A 479 -28.44 -0.04 -10.29
CA LYS A 479 -29.43 -1.00 -9.77
C LYS A 479 -28.87 -2.42 -9.59
N LYS A 480 -27.61 -2.50 -9.17
CA LYS A 480 -26.92 -3.75 -8.85
C LYS A 480 -26.81 -3.93 -7.34
N GLU A 481 -26.70 -5.19 -6.91
CA GLU A 481 -26.36 -5.54 -5.54
C GLU A 481 -24.89 -5.23 -5.25
N ALA A 482 -24.62 -4.82 -4.01
CA ALA A 482 -23.28 -4.47 -3.51
C ALA A 482 -22.82 -5.50 -2.49
N VAL A 483 -21.70 -6.17 -2.76
CA VAL A 483 -21.03 -7.06 -1.80
C VAL A 483 -19.68 -6.44 -1.43
N VAL A 484 -19.45 -6.25 -0.13
CA VAL A 484 -18.19 -5.68 0.37
C VAL A 484 -17.11 -6.76 0.36
N GLN A 485 -15.86 -6.44 0.02
CA GLN A 485 -14.76 -7.39 0.01
C GLN A 485 -14.43 -7.87 1.44
N PRO A 486 -13.93 -9.12 1.61
CA PRO A 486 -13.60 -9.66 2.92
C PRO A 486 -12.43 -8.94 3.61
N LEU A 487 -12.26 -9.24 4.90
CA LEU A 487 -11.05 -8.92 5.66
C LEU A 487 -9.98 -10.01 5.44
N ALA A 488 -8.72 -9.66 5.69
CA ALA A 488 -7.62 -10.62 5.57
C ALA A 488 -7.85 -11.82 6.51
N PRO A 489 -7.57 -13.06 6.07
CA PRO A 489 -7.60 -14.21 6.96
C PRO A 489 -6.65 -14.04 8.14
N ASN A 490 -6.89 -14.74 9.24
CA ASN A 490 -5.99 -14.77 10.39
C ASN A 490 -5.70 -16.21 10.81
N ARG A 491 -4.97 -16.40 11.93
CA ARG A 491 -4.55 -17.73 12.43
C ARG A 491 -3.84 -18.55 11.35
N PHE A 492 -3.05 -17.88 10.51
CA PHE A 492 -2.32 -18.51 9.42
C PHE A 492 -1.18 -19.34 10.02
N HIS A 493 -1.05 -20.59 9.61
CA HIS A 493 -0.01 -21.51 10.10
C HIS A 493 0.29 -22.62 9.10
N ILE A 494 1.48 -23.20 9.24
CA ILE A 494 1.97 -24.27 8.40
C ILE A 494 2.46 -25.41 9.28
N GLU A 495 2.07 -26.64 8.96
CA GLU A 495 2.56 -27.87 9.58
C GLU A 495 2.98 -28.88 8.51
N PHE A 496 3.81 -29.86 8.88
CA PHE A 496 4.03 -31.03 8.02
C PHE A 496 2.96 -32.09 8.26
N SER A 497 2.47 -32.67 7.17
CA SER A 497 1.64 -33.87 7.20
C SER A 497 2.48 -35.12 7.50
N GLU A 498 1.83 -36.27 7.65
CA GLU A 498 2.51 -37.58 7.74
C GLU A 498 3.21 -37.98 6.44
N LYS A 499 2.81 -37.39 5.30
CA LYS A 499 3.39 -37.67 3.99
C LYS A 499 4.65 -36.83 3.79
N ALA A 500 5.73 -37.50 3.38
CA ALA A 500 7.04 -36.89 3.20
C ALA A 500 7.01 -35.68 2.24
N GLY A 501 7.50 -34.54 2.73
CA GLY A 501 7.60 -33.30 1.98
C GLY A 501 6.27 -32.60 1.69
N GLU A 502 5.16 -33.04 2.28
CA GLU A 502 3.87 -32.38 2.13
C GLU A 502 3.56 -31.49 3.35
N ALA A 503 3.36 -30.20 3.07
CA ALA A 503 2.97 -29.20 4.07
C ALA A 503 1.45 -28.97 4.03
N ILE A 504 0.85 -28.86 5.22
CA ILE A 504 -0.53 -28.44 5.44
C ILE A 504 -0.49 -26.95 5.76
N ILE A 505 -1.18 -26.17 4.93
CA ILE A 505 -1.28 -24.73 5.06
C ILE A 505 -2.70 -24.42 5.50
N SER A 506 -2.87 -23.73 6.63
CA SER A 506 -4.17 -23.53 7.29
C SER A 506 -4.36 -22.09 7.76
N TRP A 507 -5.59 -21.60 7.76
CA TRP A 507 -5.97 -20.25 8.18
C TRP A 507 -7.42 -20.22 8.68
N GLN A 508 -7.90 -19.04 9.08
CA GLN A 508 -9.27 -18.80 9.48
C GLN A 508 -9.82 -17.55 8.77
N GLY A 509 -11.04 -17.65 8.24
CA GLY A 509 -11.77 -16.50 7.72
C GLY A 509 -12.19 -15.52 8.83
N VAL A 510 -12.13 -14.23 8.53
CA VAL A 510 -12.51 -13.14 9.45
C VAL A 510 -13.86 -12.57 9.05
N ILE A 511 -14.75 -12.40 10.03
CA ILE A 511 -16.06 -11.76 9.86
C ILE A 511 -15.97 -10.30 10.27
N ASP A 512 -16.41 -9.40 9.38
CA ASP A 512 -16.56 -7.98 9.69
C ASP A 512 -17.92 -7.74 10.37
N GLY A 513 -17.91 -7.35 11.65
CA GLY A 513 -19.13 -7.09 12.41
C GLY A 513 -19.97 -5.92 11.88
N GLN A 514 -19.36 -4.98 11.13
CA GLN A 514 -20.07 -3.87 10.50
C GLN A 514 -20.60 -4.21 9.10
N GLU A 515 -20.05 -5.26 8.48
CA GLU A 515 -20.31 -5.60 7.07
C GLU A 515 -20.52 -7.10 6.86
N PRO A 516 -21.70 -7.64 7.22
CA PRO A 516 -21.98 -9.07 7.07
C PRO A 516 -21.82 -9.61 5.63
N SER A 517 -22.05 -8.77 4.60
CA SER A 517 -21.84 -9.14 3.19
C SER A 517 -20.39 -9.46 2.87
N SER A 518 -19.43 -9.03 3.71
CA SER A 518 -18.01 -9.28 3.52
C SER A 518 -17.54 -10.68 3.93
N ALA A 519 -18.46 -11.57 4.30
CA ALA A 519 -18.12 -12.95 4.61
C ALA A 519 -17.36 -13.62 3.44
N PRO A 520 -16.25 -14.32 3.72
CA PRO A 520 -15.47 -15.00 2.69
C PRO A 520 -16.23 -16.21 2.13
N THR A 521 -16.20 -16.39 0.81
CA THR A 521 -16.74 -17.57 0.12
C THR A 521 -15.66 -18.46 -0.50
N GLY A 522 -14.42 -17.98 -0.50
CA GLY A 522 -13.24 -18.72 -0.94
C GLY A 522 -11.96 -17.98 -0.56
N TYR A 523 -10.83 -18.55 -0.98
CA TYR A 523 -9.50 -18.04 -0.69
C TYR A 523 -8.58 -18.19 -1.90
N VAL A 524 -7.54 -17.38 -1.96
CA VAL A 524 -6.46 -17.50 -2.95
C VAL A 524 -5.15 -17.69 -2.21
N LEU A 525 -4.49 -18.81 -2.44
CA LEU A 525 -3.15 -19.09 -1.94
C LEU A 525 -2.13 -18.59 -2.96
N TYR A 526 -1.19 -17.77 -2.52
CA TYR A 526 -0.04 -17.33 -3.33
C TYR A 526 1.23 -18.02 -2.87
N ILE A 527 2.05 -18.48 -3.81
CA ILE A 527 3.29 -19.21 -3.53
C ILE A 527 4.47 -18.50 -4.19
N ALA A 528 5.54 -18.28 -3.43
CA ALA A 528 6.85 -17.87 -3.92
C ALA A 528 7.90 -18.92 -3.55
N GLN A 529 8.87 -19.17 -4.43
CA GLN A 529 9.95 -20.15 -4.25
C GLN A 529 11.30 -19.43 -4.32
N ASP A 530 12.13 -19.62 -3.30
CA ASP A 530 13.43 -18.94 -3.16
C ASP A 530 13.30 -17.43 -3.41
N ASN A 531 14.01 -16.91 -4.42
CA ASN A 531 14.03 -15.49 -4.78
C ASN A 531 13.02 -15.14 -5.91
N SER A 532 12.00 -15.97 -6.15
CA SER A 532 10.91 -15.59 -7.05
C SER A 532 9.92 -14.64 -6.36
N ASP A 533 9.19 -13.85 -7.14
CA ASP A 533 7.95 -13.24 -6.65
C ASP A 533 6.86 -14.33 -6.49
N PHE A 534 5.78 -13.96 -5.83
CA PHE A 534 4.54 -14.73 -5.72
C PHE A 534 3.92 -14.96 -7.10
N ASP A 535 3.43 -16.17 -7.32
CA ASP A 535 2.59 -16.50 -8.47
C ASP A 535 1.26 -15.71 -8.49
N ASN A 536 0.44 -15.93 -9.52
CA ASN A 536 -0.87 -15.27 -9.64
C ASN A 536 -1.94 -15.86 -8.70
N GLY A 537 -1.56 -16.83 -7.86
CA GLY A 537 -2.41 -17.47 -6.87
C GLY A 537 -3.24 -18.65 -7.40
N THR A 538 -3.64 -19.51 -6.48
CA THR A 538 -4.53 -20.66 -6.72
C THR A 538 -5.80 -20.50 -5.90
N LEU A 539 -6.96 -20.65 -6.56
CA LEU A 539 -8.28 -20.56 -5.92
C LEU A 539 -8.57 -21.80 -5.06
N LEU A 540 -9.08 -21.56 -3.85
CA LEU A 540 -9.40 -22.57 -2.84
C LEU A 540 -10.78 -22.30 -2.22
N ARG A 541 -11.47 -23.35 -1.78
CA ARG A 541 -12.78 -23.27 -1.11
C ARG A 541 -12.74 -23.56 0.39
N GLY A 542 -11.70 -24.25 0.86
CA GLY A 542 -11.50 -24.58 2.27
C GLY A 542 -10.58 -23.58 2.96
N THR A 543 -10.45 -23.72 4.27
CA THR A 543 -9.52 -22.95 5.11
C THR A 543 -8.18 -23.67 5.33
N SER A 544 -7.94 -24.75 4.59
CA SER A 544 -6.66 -25.44 4.54
C SER A 544 -6.42 -26.09 3.19
N CYS A 545 -5.16 -26.36 2.87
CA CYS A 545 -4.75 -27.11 1.68
C CYS A 545 -3.40 -27.80 1.90
N HIS A 546 -3.11 -28.77 1.03
CA HIS A 546 -1.84 -29.51 1.03
C HIS A 546 -0.96 -29.04 -0.12
N VAL A 547 0.32 -28.78 0.16
CA VAL A 547 1.31 -28.39 -0.86
C VAL A 547 2.51 -29.32 -0.78
N GLN A 548 2.84 -29.96 -1.89
CA GLN A 548 4.06 -30.78 -2.00
C GLN A 548 5.28 -29.86 -2.18
N LEU A 549 6.16 -29.86 -1.20
CA LEU A 549 7.40 -29.08 -1.21
C LEU A 549 8.51 -29.85 -1.93
N LYS A 550 9.29 -29.11 -2.71
CA LYS A 550 10.57 -29.60 -3.25
C LYS A 550 11.62 -29.63 -2.15
N PRO A 551 12.45 -30.69 -2.06
CA PRO A 551 13.56 -30.75 -1.12
C PRO A 551 14.47 -29.51 -1.17
N ASN A 552 14.74 -28.93 0.01
CA ASN A 552 15.66 -27.81 0.24
C ASN A 552 15.32 -26.49 -0.48
N VAL A 553 14.13 -26.38 -1.08
CA VAL A 553 13.62 -25.12 -1.63
C VAL A 553 12.87 -24.38 -0.53
N LEU A 554 13.13 -23.08 -0.38
CA LEU A 554 12.38 -22.26 0.57
C LEU A 554 11.08 -21.80 -0.09
N TYR A 555 9.95 -22.16 0.51
CA TYR A 555 8.64 -21.68 0.08
C TYR A 555 8.18 -20.54 0.99
N ARG A 556 7.56 -19.53 0.38
CA ARG A 556 6.86 -18.44 1.07
C ARG A 556 5.41 -18.44 0.61
N PHE A 557 4.50 -18.22 1.55
CA PHE A 557 3.06 -18.31 1.35
C PHE A 557 2.35 -17.09 1.93
N ARG A 558 1.29 -16.66 1.26
CA ARG A 558 0.28 -15.74 1.81
C ARG A 558 -1.08 -16.12 1.27
N VAL A 559 -2.14 -15.80 2.02
CA VAL A 559 -3.51 -16.11 1.64
C VAL A 559 -4.35 -14.84 1.61
N ALA A 560 -5.23 -14.70 0.62
CA ALA A 560 -6.26 -13.67 0.63
C ALA A 560 -7.64 -14.32 0.62
N ALA A 561 -8.60 -13.73 1.32
CA ALA A 561 -10.00 -14.11 1.24
C ALA A 561 -10.66 -13.46 0.01
N ILE A 562 -11.64 -14.14 -0.57
CA ILE A 562 -12.45 -13.62 -1.66
C ILE A 562 -13.94 -13.82 -1.39
N ASN A 563 -14.75 -12.98 -2.01
CA ASN A 563 -16.17 -13.19 -2.23
C ASN A 563 -16.60 -12.56 -3.56
N GLU A 564 -17.91 -12.51 -3.83
CA GLU A 564 -18.46 -11.91 -5.06
C GLU A 564 -18.18 -10.40 -5.18
N GLY A 565 -17.80 -9.74 -4.09
CA GLY A 565 -17.46 -8.32 -4.02
C GLY A 565 -16.00 -7.98 -4.31
N GLY A 566 -15.09 -8.95 -4.17
CA GLY A 566 -13.66 -8.74 -4.39
C GLY A 566 -12.75 -9.59 -3.50
N LYS A 567 -11.51 -9.12 -3.35
CA LYS A 567 -10.43 -9.78 -2.59
C LYS A 567 -9.96 -8.94 -1.41
N SER A 568 -9.67 -9.57 -0.28
CA SER A 568 -9.06 -8.91 0.87
C SER A 568 -7.60 -8.50 0.62
N PHE A 569 -7.02 -7.74 1.57
CA PHE A 569 -5.57 -7.74 1.77
C PHE A 569 -5.10 -9.16 2.13
N PRO A 570 -3.84 -9.54 1.82
CA PRO A 570 -3.33 -10.85 2.19
C PRO A 570 -3.03 -10.95 3.68
N THR A 571 -2.86 -12.17 4.17
CA THR A 571 -2.19 -12.47 5.45
C THR A 571 -0.75 -11.96 5.45
N GLU A 572 -0.11 -12.02 6.62
CA GLU A 572 1.35 -12.05 6.72
C GLU A 572 1.96 -13.20 5.88
N VAL A 573 3.25 -13.07 5.57
CA VAL A 573 3.99 -14.11 4.84
C VAL A 573 4.54 -15.13 5.83
N LEU A 574 4.21 -16.39 5.59
CA LEU A 574 4.77 -17.55 6.30
C LEU A 574 5.67 -18.36 5.36
N ALA A 575 6.60 -19.11 5.91
CA ALA A 575 7.56 -19.89 5.15
C ALA A 575 7.62 -21.37 5.57
N ALA A 576 8.00 -22.22 4.62
CA ALA A 576 8.32 -23.61 4.90
C ALA A 576 9.50 -24.10 4.05
N LEU A 577 10.27 -25.02 4.59
CA LEU A 577 11.35 -25.72 3.89
C LEU A 577 11.39 -27.17 4.34
N TYR A 578 11.27 -28.09 3.39
CA TYR A 578 11.43 -29.51 3.64
C TYR A 578 12.86 -29.95 3.38
N ASN A 579 13.55 -30.43 4.42
CA ASN A 579 14.84 -31.08 4.30
C ASN A 579 14.69 -32.59 4.53
N PRO A 580 14.83 -33.44 3.50
CA PRO A 580 14.59 -34.88 3.62
C PRO A 580 15.60 -35.61 4.51
N LYS A 581 16.75 -34.99 4.80
CA LYS A 581 17.77 -35.56 5.70
C LYS A 581 17.58 -35.12 7.15
N SER A 582 16.65 -34.20 7.41
CA SER A 582 16.46 -33.64 8.73
C SER A 582 15.59 -34.53 9.60
N THR A 583 16.01 -34.70 10.85
CA THR A 583 15.18 -35.29 11.92
C THR A 583 14.64 -34.22 12.87
N LYS A 584 14.89 -32.93 12.58
CA LYS A 584 14.56 -31.81 13.47
C LYS A 584 13.87 -30.69 12.69
N THR A 585 12.74 -30.21 13.19
CA THR A 585 11.98 -29.11 12.61
C THR A 585 12.01 -27.91 13.54
N ILE A 586 12.26 -26.73 12.97
CA ILE A 586 12.18 -25.44 13.66
C ILE A 586 10.89 -24.75 13.23
N MET A 587 10.14 -24.22 14.20
CA MET A 587 8.98 -23.39 13.93
C MET A 587 9.34 -21.93 14.17
N ILE A 588 9.16 -21.10 13.13
CA ILE A 588 9.27 -19.65 13.24
C ILE A 588 7.88 -19.10 13.58
N VAL A 589 7.77 -18.28 14.61
CA VAL A 589 6.51 -17.62 14.98
C VAL A 589 6.64 -16.12 14.71
N ASN A 590 5.81 -15.59 13.82
CA ASN A 590 5.74 -14.15 13.61
C ASN A 590 4.90 -13.50 14.71
N GLY A 591 5.57 -12.79 15.61
CA GLY A 591 4.96 -11.98 16.64
C GLY A 591 4.90 -10.48 16.32
N PHE A 592 5.55 -10.03 15.23
CA PHE A 592 5.62 -8.61 14.90
C PHE A 592 4.41 -8.14 14.08
N ASN A 593 3.42 -7.61 14.78
CA ASN A 593 2.15 -7.16 14.23
C ASN A 593 1.95 -5.64 14.36
N ARG A 594 2.73 -4.99 15.22
CA ARG A 594 2.55 -3.59 15.58
C ARG A 594 2.56 -2.67 14.36
N LEU A 595 1.44 -1.95 14.21
CA LEU A 595 1.27 -0.74 13.42
C LEU A 595 0.80 0.36 14.37
N SER A 596 1.51 1.49 14.42
CA SER A 596 1.29 2.51 15.44
C SER A 596 1.49 3.92 14.91
N SER A 597 0.82 4.89 15.55
CA SER A 597 1.19 6.30 15.46
C SER A 597 2.55 6.56 16.14
N PRO A 598 3.15 7.75 15.98
CA PRO A 598 4.29 8.17 16.78
C PRO A 598 3.94 8.39 18.25
N ALA A 599 4.97 8.38 19.09
CA ALA A 599 4.86 8.73 20.50
C ALA A 599 4.30 10.14 20.68
N ILE A 600 3.40 10.27 21.66
CA ILE A 600 2.84 11.55 22.07
C ILE A 600 3.83 12.26 23.00
N SER A 601 4.08 13.55 22.73
CA SER A 601 5.00 14.36 23.54
C SER A 601 4.50 14.52 24.98
N LYS A 602 5.45 14.53 25.93
CA LYS A 602 5.20 14.86 27.35
C LYS A 602 5.30 16.36 27.61
N GLU A 603 5.84 17.13 26.66
CA GLU A 603 6.12 18.57 26.82
C GLU A 603 4.95 19.48 26.41
N GLY A 604 3.95 18.92 25.73
CA GLY A 604 2.77 19.64 25.25
C GLY A 604 2.03 18.87 24.15
N GLN A 605 1.22 19.56 23.34
CA GLN A 605 0.48 18.90 22.26
C GLN A 605 1.39 18.64 21.06
N GLY A 606 1.54 17.37 20.66
CA GLY A 606 2.35 16.99 19.51
C GLY A 606 2.93 15.60 19.59
N PHE A 607 3.75 15.28 18.59
CA PHE A 607 4.47 14.02 18.49
C PHE A 607 5.96 14.18 18.79
N ASP A 608 6.53 13.23 19.54
CA ASP A 608 7.97 13.09 19.73
C ASP A 608 8.50 11.95 18.86
N LEU A 609 8.92 12.30 17.65
CA LEU A 609 9.43 11.31 16.69
C LEU A 609 10.80 10.73 17.09
N ASN A 610 11.51 11.33 18.05
CA ASN A 610 12.77 10.77 18.56
C ASN A 610 12.50 9.65 19.58
N GLU A 611 11.40 9.73 20.32
CA GLU A 611 10.96 8.69 21.24
C GLU A 611 10.50 7.44 20.48
N ASP A 612 9.57 7.62 19.54
CA ASP A 612 9.07 6.59 18.63
C ASP A 612 8.37 7.27 17.45
N ILE A 613 8.83 7.03 16.22
CA ILE A 613 8.18 7.58 15.01
C ILE A 613 6.89 6.82 14.63
N GLY A 614 6.62 5.70 15.30
CA GLY A 614 5.55 4.79 14.95
C GLY A 614 5.95 3.77 13.88
N VAL A 615 5.01 2.93 13.48
CA VAL A 615 5.25 1.83 12.53
C VAL A 615 4.14 1.81 11.49
N SER A 616 4.47 2.10 10.23
CA SER A 616 3.51 2.07 9.11
C SER A 616 3.33 0.67 8.52
N TYR A 617 2.23 0.46 7.79
CA TYR A 617 2.04 -0.71 6.92
C TYR A 617 2.93 -0.56 5.68
N GLY A 618 4.05 -1.27 5.67
CA GLY A 618 5.12 -1.10 4.69
C GLY A 618 5.77 0.29 4.76
N ARG A 619 6.39 0.72 3.66
CA ARG A 619 6.99 2.06 3.54
C ARG A 619 5.95 3.18 3.68
N THR A 620 6.36 4.39 4.05
CA THR A 620 5.50 5.59 4.13
C THR A 620 6.19 6.84 3.58
N ALA A 621 5.42 7.69 2.91
CA ALA A 621 5.82 9.00 2.40
C ALA A 621 5.38 10.18 3.30
N GLY A 622 4.84 9.87 4.48
CA GLY A 622 4.06 10.83 5.28
C GLY A 622 4.86 11.81 6.14
N TRP A 623 6.18 11.69 6.26
CA TRP A 623 6.96 12.47 7.22
C TRP A 623 7.69 13.64 6.54
N LEU A 624 7.62 14.81 7.18
CA LEU A 624 8.35 16.00 6.75
C LEU A 624 9.56 16.29 7.66
N GLY A 625 9.42 16.13 8.98
CA GLY A 625 10.52 16.32 9.93
C GLY A 625 10.06 16.33 11.39
N LEU A 626 10.90 16.84 12.28
CA LEU A 626 10.65 16.87 13.72
C LEU A 626 9.77 18.06 14.11
N GLN A 627 8.82 17.84 15.03
CA GLN A 627 8.08 18.92 15.65
C GLN A 627 8.98 19.71 16.63
N ARG A 628 8.91 21.04 16.59
CA ARG A 628 9.73 21.95 17.41
C ARG A 628 8.94 22.76 18.42
N ASN A 629 7.63 22.88 18.24
CA ASN A 629 6.79 23.67 19.13
C ASN A 629 5.56 22.88 19.57
N PHE A 630 5.37 22.79 20.89
CA PHE A 630 4.35 21.99 21.56
C PHE A 630 3.37 22.87 22.39
N ASP A 631 3.51 24.20 22.33
CA ASP A 631 2.72 25.14 23.13
C ASP A 631 1.32 25.36 22.54
N VAL A 632 0.30 24.87 23.23
CA VAL A 632 -1.12 24.98 22.84
C VAL A 632 -1.56 26.43 22.65
N LYS A 633 -0.94 27.40 23.33
CA LYS A 633 -1.28 28.83 23.19
C LYS A 633 -0.87 29.41 21.83
N ARG A 634 -0.09 28.66 21.04
CA ARG A 634 0.37 29.02 19.69
C ARG A 634 -0.45 28.36 18.58
N MET A 635 -1.56 27.71 18.93
CA MET A 635 -2.48 27.10 17.96
C MET A 635 -3.03 28.12 16.96
N GLY A 636 -3.16 27.72 15.70
CA GLY A 636 -3.63 28.57 14.60
C GLY A 636 -2.59 29.52 14.01
N ILE A 637 -1.36 29.54 14.53
CA ILE A 637 -0.25 30.26 13.92
C ILE A 637 0.45 29.32 12.93
N GLU A 638 0.57 29.71 11.67
CA GLU A 638 1.09 28.85 10.58
C GLU A 638 2.56 29.10 10.22
N ASN A 639 3.33 29.69 11.14
CA ASN A 639 4.77 29.93 10.97
C ASN A 639 5.60 29.16 12.01
N GLU A 640 6.91 29.39 12.04
CA GLU A 640 7.86 28.73 12.95
C GLU A 640 7.57 28.86 14.45
N THR A 641 6.70 29.81 14.83
CA THR A 641 6.27 30.02 16.22
C THR A 641 4.95 29.36 16.56
N GLY A 642 4.32 28.66 15.62
CA GLY A 642 3.04 27.98 15.77
C GLY A 642 3.11 26.62 16.45
N LEU A 643 2.02 26.23 17.12
CA LEU A 643 1.85 24.87 17.63
C LEU A 643 2.01 23.87 16.49
N GLY A 644 2.78 22.80 16.70
CA GLY A 644 2.96 21.76 15.70
C GLY A 644 4.06 22.06 14.68
N TYR A 645 4.66 23.26 14.67
CA TYR A 645 5.69 23.63 13.70
C TYR A 645 6.74 22.52 13.54
N THR A 646 6.95 22.12 12.29
CA THR A 646 7.71 20.93 11.90
C THR A 646 8.85 21.30 10.95
N THR A 647 10.03 20.72 11.17
CA THR A 647 11.18 20.86 10.28
C THR A 647 11.00 20.04 8.99
N ASN A 648 11.95 20.15 8.05
CA ASN A 648 11.92 19.45 6.77
C ASN A 648 13.02 18.39 6.61
N ASP A 649 13.59 17.91 7.72
CA ASP A 649 14.74 17.00 7.72
C ASP A 649 14.45 15.62 7.09
N PHE A 650 13.18 15.22 7.01
CA PHE A 650 12.74 13.96 6.38
C PHE A 650 12.12 14.16 5.00
N GLN A 651 12.14 15.38 4.48
CA GLN A 651 11.54 15.71 3.19
C GLN A 651 12.08 14.81 2.08
N GLY A 652 11.16 14.16 1.36
CA GLY A 652 11.51 13.27 0.27
C GLY A 652 11.87 11.85 0.70
N MET A 653 12.13 11.58 1.99
CA MET A 653 12.50 10.25 2.51
C MET A 653 11.28 9.31 2.63
N PHE A 654 11.39 8.08 2.12
CA PHE A 654 10.35 7.06 2.26
C PHE A 654 10.70 6.07 3.38
N ILE A 655 10.19 6.29 4.58
CA ILE A 655 10.57 5.50 5.76
C ILE A 655 9.96 4.10 5.68
N ALA A 656 10.79 3.07 5.86
CA ALA A 656 10.34 1.68 5.90
C ALA A 656 9.58 1.36 7.20
N GLY A 657 8.48 0.60 7.08
CA GLY A 657 7.65 0.12 8.19
C GLY A 657 7.52 -1.40 8.21
N ASN A 658 6.44 -1.92 8.76
CA ASN A 658 6.19 -3.37 8.84
C ASN A 658 5.56 -3.89 7.54
N ASP A 659 6.29 -4.71 6.78
CA ASP A 659 5.82 -5.32 5.53
C ASP A 659 5.22 -6.73 5.73
N PHE A 660 5.20 -7.23 6.97
CA PHE A 660 4.72 -8.55 7.36
C PHE A 660 5.41 -9.71 6.62
N ASN A 661 6.70 -9.56 6.31
CA ASN A 661 7.48 -10.51 5.50
C ASN A 661 8.82 -10.97 6.14
N TYR A 662 9.00 -10.77 7.45
CA TYR A 662 10.27 -11.06 8.13
C TYR A 662 10.51 -12.55 8.43
N VAL A 663 9.48 -13.39 8.38
CA VAL A 663 9.63 -14.86 8.49
C VAL A 663 10.56 -15.41 7.40
N GLY A 664 10.50 -14.87 6.19
CA GLY A 664 11.38 -15.27 5.09
C GLY A 664 12.87 -15.01 5.39
N THR A 665 13.17 -13.93 6.12
CA THR A 665 14.52 -13.57 6.58
C THR A 665 15.06 -14.62 7.56
N HIS A 666 14.27 -14.94 8.60
CA HIS A 666 14.61 -15.98 9.58
C HIS A 666 14.76 -17.35 8.92
N ALA A 667 13.82 -17.75 8.07
CA ALA A 667 13.87 -19.04 7.37
C ALA A 667 15.10 -19.15 6.47
N SER A 668 15.49 -18.07 5.79
CA SER A 668 16.72 -18.03 4.99
C SER A 668 17.97 -18.17 5.85
N ALA A 669 18.01 -17.55 7.03
CA ALA A 669 19.12 -17.66 7.98
C ALA A 669 19.23 -19.09 8.56
N ILE A 670 18.11 -19.69 8.97
CA ILE A 670 18.05 -21.08 9.47
C ILE A 670 18.47 -22.06 8.38
N ARG A 671 17.98 -21.87 7.15
CA ARG A 671 18.35 -22.69 5.98
C ARG A 671 19.85 -22.78 5.79
N SER A 672 20.59 -21.72 6.10
CA SER A 672 22.05 -21.71 5.95
C SER A 672 22.76 -22.78 6.79
N ALA A 673 22.12 -23.31 7.85
CA ALA A 673 22.62 -24.45 8.62
C ALA A 673 22.60 -25.78 7.85
N GLY A 674 21.68 -25.95 6.90
CA GLY A 674 21.56 -27.17 6.08
C GLY A 674 21.04 -28.42 6.80
N GLU A 675 20.67 -28.31 8.08
CA GLU A 675 20.33 -29.46 8.95
C GLU A 675 18.84 -29.60 9.28
N TYR A 676 18.06 -28.53 9.09
CA TYR A 676 16.70 -28.42 9.65
C TYR A 676 15.63 -28.37 8.57
N SER A 677 14.46 -28.94 8.88
CA SER A 677 13.21 -28.56 8.23
C SER A 677 12.62 -27.34 8.94
N ILE A 678 11.84 -26.54 8.22
CA ILE A 678 11.30 -25.27 8.70
C ILE A 678 9.80 -25.22 8.40
N VAL A 679 9.03 -24.78 9.38
CA VAL A 679 7.66 -24.30 9.20
C VAL A 679 7.49 -22.98 9.95
N SER A 680 6.37 -22.31 9.76
CA SER A 680 6.09 -21.09 10.50
C SER A 680 4.62 -20.91 10.80
N SER A 681 4.35 -20.06 11.79
CA SER A 681 3.01 -19.73 12.26
C SER A 681 2.89 -18.25 12.58
N SER A 682 1.69 -17.70 12.40
CA SER A 682 1.26 -16.48 13.07
C SER A 682 1.27 -16.66 14.60
N SER A 683 1.57 -15.61 15.35
CA SER A 683 1.47 -15.64 16.82
C SER A 683 0.05 -15.95 17.30
N LEU A 684 -0.97 -15.42 16.61
CA LEU A 684 -2.37 -15.64 16.98
C LEU A 684 -2.78 -17.12 16.88
N ALA A 685 -2.27 -17.87 15.88
CA ALA A 685 -2.53 -19.31 15.79
C ALA A 685 -1.95 -20.06 16.99
N ILE A 686 -0.75 -19.68 17.45
CA ILE A 686 -0.14 -20.26 18.65
C ILE A 686 -0.96 -19.92 19.90
N GLU A 687 -1.32 -18.65 20.09
CA GLU A 687 -2.14 -18.19 21.22
C GLU A 687 -3.49 -18.92 21.28
N LYS A 688 -4.09 -19.21 20.12
CA LYS A 688 -5.36 -19.96 20.02
C LYS A 688 -5.22 -21.48 20.09
N GLY A 689 -3.99 -22.02 20.12
CA GLY A 689 -3.74 -23.45 20.25
C GLY A 689 -3.93 -24.24 18.96
N ASP A 690 -3.74 -23.60 17.80
CA ASP A 690 -3.85 -24.26 16.49
C ASP A 690 -2.63 -25.12 16.16
N CYS A 691 -1.51 -24.90 16.85
CA CYS A 691 -0.27 -25.64 16.64
C CYS A 691 0.18 -26.31 17.94
N ASP A 692 0.59 -27.57 17.86
CA ASP A 692 1.27 -28.26 18.95
C ASP A 692 2.77 -27.94 18.91
N LEU A 693 3.23 -27.08 19.82
CA LEU A 693 4.62 -26.65 19.88
C LEU A 693 5.59 -27.80 20.19
N ASN A 694 5.14 -28.86 20.87
CA ASN A 694 6.00 -29.98 21.28
C ASN A 694 6.52 -30.82 20.09
N ARG A 695 5.98 -30.60 18.89
CA ARG A 695 6.46 -31.23 17.65
C ARG A 695 7.78 -30.64 17.15
N TYR A 696 8.19 -29.48 17.66
CA TYR A 696 9.34 -28.71 17.15
C TYR A 696 10.49 -28.72 18.14
N GLN A 697 11.72 -28.78 17.63
CA GLN A 697 12.93 -28.82 18.47
C GLN A 697 13.33 -27.44 19.01
N ALA A 698 12.97 -26.39 18.28
CA ALA A 698 13.07 -25.03 18.76
C ALA A 698 11.94 -24.16 18.18
N ILE A 699 11.53 -23.16 18.94
CA ILE A 699 10.68 -22.07 18.49
C ILE A 699 11.55 -20.82 18.31
N ASP A 700 11.49 -20.22 17.12
CA ASP A 700 12.07 -18.92 16.79
C ASP A 700 10.97 -17.88 16.79
N LEU A 701 10.81 -17.15 17.89
CA LEU A 701 9.81 -16.11 18.06
C LEU A 701 10.40 -14.74 17.72
N LEU A 702 10.05 -14.22 16.55
CA LEU A 702 10.43 -12.89 16.11
C LEU A 702 9.36 -11.87 16.51
N LEU A 703 9.78 -10.83 17.24
CA LEU A 703 8.89 -9.82 17.80
C LEU A 703 9.12 -8.43 17.20
N GLY A 704 10.14 -8.22 16.36
CA GLY A 704 10.36 -6.94 15.69
C GLY A 704 10.29 -5.74 16.65
N LEU A 705 9.39 -4.79 16.36
CA LEU A 705 9.09 -3.64 17.22
C LEU A 705 7.79 -3.79 18.04
N GLU A 706 7.29 -5.02 18.22
CA GLU A 706 6.10 -5.31 19.03
C GLU A 706 6.29 -4.75 20.45
N LYS A 707 5.30 -3.98 20.93
CA LYS A 707 5.20 -3.50 22.32
C LYS A 707 3.83 -2.88 22.56
N ASN A 708 3.41 -2.79 23.81
CA ASN A 708 2.33 -1.90 24.21
C ASN A 708 2.87 -0.48 24.42
N ASP A 709 2.54 0.44 23.52
CA ASP A 709 2.97 1.83 23.63
C ASP A 709 2.01 2.74 24.40
N GLY A 710 0.86 2.20 24.84
CA GLY A 710 -0.15 2.89 25.64
C GLY A 710 -0.93 4.00 24.92
N HIS A 711 -0.72 4.22 23.62
CA HIS A 711 -1.39 5.30 22.88
C HIS A 711 -1.90 4.92 21.49
N SER A 712 -1.42 3.82 20.90
CA SER A 712 -1.96 3.24 19.67
C SER A 712 -3.44 2.87 19.84
N LEU A 713 -4.20 2.97 18.75
CA LEU A 713 -5.63 2.66 18.76
C LEU A 713 -5.92 1.17 18.86
N VAL A 714 -4.96 0.34 18.43
CA VAL A 714 -4.97 -1.11 18.61
C VAL A 714 -3.89 -1.48 19.63
N PRO A 715 -4.22 -2.27 20.67
CA PRO A 715 -3.22 -2.69 21.65
C PRO A 715 -2.36 -3.83 21.12
N TYR A 716 -1.05 -3.62 21.20
CA TYR A 716 0.00 -4.61 20.90
C TYR A 716 0.73 -4.99 22.18
N LYS A 717 1.42 -6.14 22.18
CA LYS A 717 2.14 -6.63 23.37
C LYS A 717 3.15 -7.68 22.94
N SER A 718 4.40 -7.55 23.37
CA SER A 718 5.48 -8.50 23.09
C SER A 718 5.10 -9.93 23.53
N PHE A 719 4.57 -10.08 24.74
CA PHE A 719 4.08 -11.36 25.26
C PHE A 719 2.71 -11.19 25.92
N ARG A 720 1.64 -11.47 25.16
CA ARG A 720 0.31 -11.64 25.75
C ARG A 720 0.31 -12.82 26.71
N GLN A 721 -0.58 -12.80 27.69
CA GLN A 721 -0.71 -13.88 28.68
C GLN A 721 -0.81 -15.27 28.02
N ALA A 722 -1.63 -15.41 26.97
CA ALA A 722 -1.75 -16.69 26.24
C ALA A 722 -0.42 -17.16 25.64
N MET A 723 0.40 -16.25 25.10
CA MET A 723 1.73 -16.60 24.58
C MET A 723 2.66 -17.01 25.73
N GLN A 724 2.62 -16.31 26.87
CA GLN A 724 3.43 -16.66 28.04
C GLN A 724 3.10 -18.09 28.53
N GLU A 725 1.82 -18.44 28.61
CA GLU A 725 1.35 -19.78 28.98
C GLU A 725 1.86 -20.84 28.00
N ARG A 726 1.70 -20.61 26.68
CA ARG A 726 2.19 -21.54 25.64
C ARG A 726 3.70 -21.77 25.72
N LEU A 727 4.48 -20.73 25.98
CA LEU A 727 5.93 -20.82 26.08
C LEU A 727 6.37 -21.52 27.38
N ARG A 728 5.67 -21.30 28.51
CA ARG A 728 5.92 -22.02 29.76
C ARG A 728 5.68 -23.52 29.60
N ASP A 729 4.56 -23.91 28.98
CA ASP A 729 4.23 -25.31 28.75
C ASP A 729 5.26 -26.00 27.86
N TYR A 730 5.68 -25.31 26.79
CA TYR A 730 6.66 -25.81 25.85
C TYR A 730 8.06 -25.98 26.48
N THR A 731 8.55 -25.02 27.26
CA THR A 731 9.86 -25.14 27.94
C THR A 731 9.83 -26.15 29.08
N ALA A 732 8.68 -26.31 29.78
CA ALA A 732 8.50 -27.37 30.77
C ALA A 732 8.61 -28.78 30.17
N CYS A 733 8.29 -28.92 28.88
CA CYS A 733 8.49 -30.16 28.11
C CYS A 733 9.90 -30.27 27.48
N GLY A 734 10.83 -29.37 27.83
CA GLY A 734 12.21 -29.36 27.34
C GLY A 734 12.41 -28.67 25.99
N GLY A 735 11.42 -27.93 25.50
CA GLY A 735 11.48 -27.18 24.25
C GLY A 735 12.45 -26.00 24.30
N ASN A 736 13.21 -25.77 23.22
CA ASN A 736 14.21 -24.71 23.15
C ASN A 736 13.68 -23.43 22.50
N LEU A 737 14.16 -22.26 22.93
CA LEU A 737 13.65 -20.96 22.48
C LEU A 737 14.74 -20.06 21.88
N LEU A 738 14.44 -19.46 20.73
CA LEU A 738 15.06 -18.24 20.24
C LEU A 738 14.00 -17.14 20.29
N VAL A 739 14.32 -16.01 20.91
CA VAL A 739 13.44 -14.85 21.00
C VAL A 739 14.23 -13.60 20.63
N SER A 740 13.73 -12.81 19.67
CA SER A 740 14.38 -11.55 19.27
C SER A 740 13.37 -10.43 19.06
N GLY A 741 13.66 -9.25 19.60
CA GLY A 741 12.85 -8.05 19.41
C GLY A 741 13.40 -6.85 20.16
N ALA A 742 12.99 -5.65 19.77
CA ALA A 742 13.47 -4.39 20.35
C ALA A 742 12.99 -4.14 21.79
N TYR A 743 11.85 -4.73 22.18
CA TYR A 743 11.12 -4.41 23.42
C TYR A 743 10.68 -5.67 24.19
N ILE A 744 11.47 -6.74 24.14
CA ILE A 744 11.12 -8.01 24.81
C ILE A 744 11.21 -7.93 26.34
N GLY A 745 11.99 -6.99 26.87
CA GLY A 745 12.16 -6.70 28.29
C GLY A 745 11.34 -5.49 28.73
N SER A 746 11.48 -4.34 28.06
CA SER A 746 10.87 -3.07 28.48
C SER A 746 9.34 -3.08 28.44
N ASP A 747 8.74 -3.90 27.58
CA ASP A 747 7.28 -4.06 27.53
C ASP A 747 6.73 -4.90 28.70
N MET A 748 7.57 -5.60 29.46
CA MET A 748 7.17 -6.49 30.56
C MET A 748 7.22 -5.76 31.91
N THR A 749 6.11 -5.11 32.26
CA THR A 749 6.09 -4.02 33.24
C THR A 749 5.61 -4.44 34.63
N ASN A 750 4.71 -5.43 34.72
CA ASN A 750 4.18 -5.93 35.99
C ASN A 750 5.01 -7.12 36.52
N ASP A 751 4.76 -7.53 37.76
CA ASP A 751 5.58 -8.54 38.44
C ASP A 751 5.43 -9.94 37.86
N GLU A 752 4.24 -10.31 37.37
CA GLU A 752 4.00 -11.60 36.70
C GLU A 752 4.73 -11.68 35.36
N GLU A 753 4.72 -10.57 34.60
CA GLU A 753 5.45 -10.42 33.34
C GLU A 753 6.97 -10.47 33.55
N LYS A 754 7.48 -9.80 34.58
CA LYS A 754 8.91 -9.88 34.95
C LYS A 754 9.30 -11.29 35.41
N ALA A 755 8.42 -11.94 36.17
CA ALA A 755 8.62 -13.34 36.56
C ALA A 755 8.66 -14.25 35.32
N PHE A 756 7.80 -14.04 34.33
CA PHE A 756 7.89 -14.76 33.05
C PHE A 756 9.25 -14.60 32.38
N LEU A 757 9.78 -13.37 32.28
CA LEU A 757 11.12 -13.15 31.73
C LEU A 757 12.20 -13.91 32.49
N ALA A 758 12.17 -13.82 33.82
CA ALA A 758 13.16 -14.47 34.68
C ALA A 758 13.05 -16.00 34.66
N ASP A 759 11.83 -16.55 34.58
CA ASP A 759 11.56 -17.98 34.68
C ASP A 759 11.73 -18.69 33.35
N VAL A 760 11.32 -18.07 32.23
CA VAL A 760 11.26 -18.72 30.92
C VAL A 760 12.43 -18.29 30.05
N LEU A 761 12.67 -16.99 29.93
CA LEU A 761 13.74 -16.45 29.09
C LEU A 761 15.08 -16.31 29.83
N LYS A 762 15.06 -16.46 31.16
CA LYS A 762 16.21 -16.31 32.08
C LYS A 762 16.90 -14.95 32.00
N VAL A 763 16.11 -13.90 31.77
CA VAL A 763 16.59 -12.52 31.65
C VAL A 763 15.80 -11.54 32.54
N SER A 764 16.46 -10.45 32.94
CA SER A 764 15.84 -9.23 33.46
C SER A 764 16.07 -8.08 32.48
N TYR A 765 15.18 -7.08 32.54
CA TYR A 765 15.33 -5.82 31.82
C TYR A 765 16.10 -4.81 32.67
N GLU A 766 17.21 -4.28 32.15
CA GLU A 766 18.10 -3.35 32.87
C GLU A 766 18.25 -1.99 32.17
N GLY A 767 17.27 -1.61 31.35
CA GLY A 767 17.22 -0.32 30.68
C GLY A 767 17.30 -0.43 29.16
N THR A 768 17.23 0.73 28.50
CA THR A 768 17.21 0.84 27.04
C THR A 768 18.56 1.29 26.50
N ASN A 769 19.04 0.62 25.47
CA ASN A 769 20.14 1.09 24.66
C ASN A 769 19.67 2.19 23.69
N ASN A 770 20.21 3.39 23.86
CA ASN A 770 19.93 4.56 23.01
C ASN A 770 21.08 4.89 22.04
N ASP A 771 22.11 4.04 21.93
CA ASP A 771 23.23 4.27 21.00
C ASP A 771 22.80 3.97 19.56
N LEU A 772 22.83 4.98 18.69
CA LEU A 772 22.38 4.88 17.30
C LEU A 772 23.44 4.31 16.34
N SER A 773 24.61 3.90 16.83
CA SER A 773 25.68 3.27 16.02
C SER A 773 25.23 1.98 15.32
N GLY A 774 24.42 1.17 16.02
CA GLY A 774 23.95 -0.13 15.56
C GLY A 774 24.99 -1.23 15.60
N ASP A 775 26.17 -0.96 16.13
CA ASP A 775 27.25 -1.93 16.27
C ASP A 775 26.97 -2.90 17.44
N VAL A 776 27.04 -4.19 17.14
CA VAL A 776 26.93 -5.29 18.10
C VAL A 776 28.16 -6.16 17.98
N LYS A 777 28.71 -6.58 19.12
CA LYS A 777 29.85 -7.49 19.22
C LYS A 777 29.47 -8.73 20.02
N GLY A 778 29.75 -9.91 19.49
CA GLY A 778 29.42 -11.16 20.16
C GLY A 778 29.65 -12.36 19.25
N LEU A 779 29.63 -13.57 19.81
CA LEU A 779 29.79 -14.82 19.04
C LEU A 779 31.00 -14.86 18.08
N GLY A 780 32.09 -14.16 18.43
CA GLY A 780 33.31 -14.09 17.62
C GLY A 780 33.24 -13.16 16.41
N THR A 781 32.22 -12.29 16.32
CA THR A 781 32.06 -11.33 15.21
C THR A 781 31.58 -9.95 15.69
N THR A 782 31.60 -8.99 14.77
CA THR A 782 31.03 -7.65 14.93
C THR A 782 30.14 -7.36 13.73
N PHE A 783 28.95 -6.82 13.96
CA PHE A 783 27.97 -6.56 12.91
C PHE A 783 27.09 -5.37 13.22
N LYS A 784 26.33 -4.93 12.20
CA LYS A 784 25.37 -3.83 12.29
C LYS A 784 23.94 -4.29 12.06
N PHE A 785 23.01 -3.64 12.75
CA PHE A 785 21.59 -3.73 12.47
C PHE A 785 20.97 -2.35 12.24
N TYR A 786 19.81 -2.30 11.59
CA TYR A 786 19.11 -1.04 11.28
C TYR A 786 18.65 -0.32 12.57
N ARG A 787 19.44 0.68 13.01
CA ARG A 787 19.14 1.58 14.15
C ARG A 787 18.56 2.93 13.76
N GLN A 788 18.73 3.33 12.50
CA GLN A 788 18.37 4.66 12.02
C GLN A 788 17.29 4.56 10.95
N LEU A 789 16.41 5.57 10.91
CA LEU A 789 15.37 5.67 9.90
C LEU A 789 15.98 5.61 8.51
N ASN A 790 15.39 4.79 7.65
CA ASN A 790 15.89 4.54 6.30
C ASN A 790 14.76 3.98 5.44
N GLU A 791 15.07 3.73 4.17
CA GLU A 791 14.09 3.34 3.15
C GLU A 791 14.11 1.83 2.84
N LYS A 792 15.08 1.10 3.39
CA LYS A 792 15.35 -0.30 3.06
C LYS A 792 14.70 -1.27 4.05
N HIS A 793 14.67 -0.91 5.33
CA HIS A 793 14.15 -1.77 6.40
C HIS A 793 13.69 -0.92 7.59
N TYR A 794 12.70 -1.38 8.35
CA TYR A 794 12.32 -0.68 9.58
C TYR A 794 13.51 -0.60 10.55
N ALA A 795 13.52 0.45 11.37
CA ALA A 795 14.62 0.75 12.27
C ALA A 795 14.22 0.50 13.74
N ALA A 796 15.05 -0.22 14.47
CA ALA A 796 14.93 -0.35 15.91
C ALA A 796 15.60 0.85 16.58
N LEU A 797 14.92 2.00 16.67
CA LEU A 797 15.46 3.23 17.27
C LEU A 797 15.85 3.05 18.75
N LYS A 798 15.20 2.11 19.44
CA LYS A 798 15.47 1.70 20.81
C LYS A 798 15.59 0.18 20.87
N SER A 799 16.40 -0.33 21.78
CA SER A 799 16.62 -1.76 21.96
C SER A 799 16.90 -2.04 23.43
N ASP A 800 16.44 -3.18 23.94
CA ASP A 800 16.55 -3.51 25.36
C ASP A 800 17.95 -3.97 25.75
N ILE A 801 18.34 -3.63 26.98
CA ILE A 801 19.50 -4.21 27.67
C ILE A 801 18.98 -5.34 28.56
N LEU A 802 19.48 -6.55 28.33
CA LEU A 802 19.03 -7.76 29.00
C LEU A 802 20.13 -8.32 29.89
N MET A 803 19.82 -8.71 31.12
CA MET A 803 20.79 -9.33 32.02
C MET A 803 20.38 -10.74 32.44
N PRO A 804 21.33 -11.68 32.60
CA PRO A 804 21.01 -13.03 33.07
C PRO A 804 20.46 -13.03 34.50
N THR A 805 19.46 -13.86 34.76
CA THR A 805 18.85 -14.02 36.10
C THR A 805 19.35 -15.25 36.87
N THR A 806 20.13 -16.12 36.23
CA THR A 806 20.60 -17.38 36.83
C THR A 806 22.06 -17.65 36.46
N SER A 807 22.75 -18.52 37.23
CA SER A 807 24.14 -18.90 36.95
C SER A 807 24.36 -19.68 35.65
N ASN A 808 23.30 -20.29 35.12
CA ASN A 808 23.34 -21.04 33.87
C ASN A 808 22.98 -20.16 32.65
N ALA A 809 22.72 -18.86 32.88
CA ALA A 809 22.52 -17.88 31.83
C ALA A 809 23.69 -16.90 31.78
N PHE A 810 24.11 -16.49 30.58
CA PHE A 810 25.28 -15.63 30.38
C PHE A 810 25.14 -14.70 29.17
N PRO A 811 25.76 -13.50 29.19
CA PRO A 811 25.78 -12.59 28.05
C PRO A 811 26.51 -13.20 26.85
N THR A 812 25.97 -13.05 25.64
CA THR A 812 26.58 -13.55 24.39
C THR A 812 26.90 -12.46 23.38
N MET A 813 26.20 -11.32 23.47
CA MET A 813 26.40 -10.15 22.63
C MET A 813 26.33 -8.89 23.48
N VAL A 814 27.07 -7.86 23.09
CA VAL A 814 27.04 -6.53 23.69
C VAL A 814 26.86 -5.48 22.59
N TYR A 815 26.14 -4.40 22.94
CA TYR A 815 26.12 -3.19 22.14
C TYR A 815 27.48 -2.48 22.21
N ASN A 816 27.69 -1.49 21.34
CA ASN A 816 28.91 -0.68 21.30
C ASN A 816 29.32 -0.02 22.64
N ASN A 817 28.34 0.38 23.46
CA ASN A 817 28.59 0.89 24.82
C ASN A 817 28.86 -0.21 25.87
N GLN A 818 29.12 -1.44 25.45
CA GLN A 818 29.41 -2.62 26.27
C GLN A 818 28.24 -3.12 27.15
N THR A 819 27.03 -2.58 26.95
CA THR A 819 25.83 -3.11 27.61
C THR A 819 25.34 -4.39 26.92
N CYS A 820 24.73 -5.30 27.69
CA CYS A 820 24.35 -6.61 27.19
C CYS A 820 23.18 -6.55 26.19
N ALA A 821 23.40 -7.10 24.99
CA ALA A 821 22.43 -7.11 23.89
C ALA A 821 21.72 -8.47 23.73
N ALA A 822 22.36 -9.56 24.18
CA ALA A 822 21.77 -10.89 24.13
C ALA A 822 22.27 -11.77 25.27
N VAL A 823 21.40 -12.66 25.73
CA VAL A 823 21.67 -13.63 26.79
C VAL A 823 21.34 -15.04 26.30
N ALA A 824 22.21 -15.99 26.60
CA ALA A 824 21.97 -17.41 26.37
C ALA A 824 21.79 -18.14 27.70
N TYR A 825 20.87 -19.08 27.75
CA TYR A 825 20.62 -19.97 28.88
C TYR A 825 20.91 -21.42 28.48
N GLN A 826 21.77 -22.08 29.26
CA GLN A 826 22.17 -23.47 29.07
C GLN A 826 21.73 -24.31 30.29
N GLY A 827 20.43 -24.60 30.35
CA GLY A 827 19.83 -25.46 31.38
C GLY A 827 19.95 -26.95 31.05
N ASN A 828 19.80 -27.79 32.08
CA ASN A 828 19.65 -29.24 31.88
C ASN A 828 18.24 -29.61 31.36
N ASP A 829 17.28 -28.72 31.59
CA ASP A 829 15.88 -28.78 31.20
C ASP A 829 15.66 -28.29 29.77
N TYR A 830 16.09 -27.05 29.46
CA TYR A 830 16.03 -26.46 28.12
C TYR A 830 17.09 -25.40 27.88
N HIS A 831 17.30 -25.04 26.61
CA HIS A 831 18.14 -23.92 26.22
C HIS A 831 17.29 -22.76 25.69
N ALA A 832 17.71 -21.53 25.98
CA ALA A 832 17.08 -20.33 25.43
C ALA A 832 18.14 -19.32 24.96
N PHE A 833 17.80 -18.53 23.94
CA PHE A 833 18.62 -17.44 23.43
C PHE A 833 17.74 -16.21 23.20
N SER A 834 17.97 -15.15 23.97
CA SER A 834 17.14 -13.94 24.00
C SER A 834 17.94 -12.75 23.50
N ILE A 835 17.43 -12.03 22.50
CA ILE A 835 18.09 -10.91 21.82
C ILE A 835 17.26 -9.64 22.00
N GLY A 836 17.86 -8.58 22.56
CA GLY A 836 17.23 -7.29 22.85
C GLY A 836 17.05 -6.37 21.63
N PHE A 837 17.37 -6.86 20.43
CA PHE A 837 17.11 -6.20 19.15
C PHE A 837 16.51 -7.21 18.15
N PRO A 838 15.80 -6.74 17.10
CA PRO A 838 15.23 -7.63 16.09
C PRO A 838 16.33 -8.30 15.24
N PHE A 839 16.32 -9.62 15.17
CA PHE A 839 17.32 -10.38 14.41
C PHE A 839 17.25 -10.11 12.90
N GLU A 840 16.04 -9.91 12.39
CA GLU A 840 15.72 -9.56 11.02
C GLU A 840 16.33 -8.20 10.60
N CYS A 841 16.65 -7.30 11.56
CA CYS A 841 17.29 -6.02 11.28
C CYS A 841 18.81 -6.11 11.00
N ILE A 842 19.45 -7.28 11.14
CA ILE A 842 20.88 -7.43 10.82
C ILE A 842 21.11 -7.14 9.33
N THR A 843 21.99 -6.19 9.05
CA THR A 843 22.18 -5.61 7.70
C THR A 843 22.92 -6.54 6.72
N ASP A 844 23.81 -7.39 7.22
CA ASP A 844 24.57 -8.35 6.42
C ASP A 844 23.91 -9.73 6.45
N LYS A 845 23.32 -10.14 5.32
CA LYS A 845 22.61 -11.43 5.18
C LYS A 845 23.51 -12.65 5.38
N ALA A 846 24.78 -12.60 4.94
CA ALA A 846 25.69 -13.73 5.08
C ALA A 846 26.08 -13.92 6.56
N LEU A 847 26.32 -12.81 7.25
CA LEU A 847 26.63 -12.81 8.67
C LEU A 847 25.41 -13.18 9.52
N GLN A 848 24.22 -12.69 9.17
CA GLN A 848 22.95 -13.11 9.77
C GLN A 848 22.78 -14.63 9.72
N GLY A 849 23.01 -15.26 8.56
CA GLY A 849 23.01 -16.72 8.44
C GLY A 849 24.05 -17.39 9.34
N SER A 850 25.27 -16.85 9.44
CA SER A 850 26.31 -17.39 10.31
C SER A 850 25.97 -17.32 11.79
N ILE A 851 25.36 -16.22 12.23
CA ILE A 851 24.90 -16.03 13.61
C ILE A 851 23.79 -17.03 13.93
N MET A 852 22.78 -17.16 13.05
CA MET A 852 21.69 -18.12 13.23
C MET A 852 22.20 -19.55 13.36
N ARG A 853 23.17 -19.97 12.54
CA ARG A 853 23.81 -21.30 12.68
C ARG A 853 24.42 -21.51 14.07
N GLY A 854 25.13 -20.51 14.59
CA GLY A 854 25.73 -20.56 15.93
C GLY A 854 24.68 -20.71 17.02
N ILE A 855 23.60 -19.92 16.94
CA ILE A 855 22.46 -19.96 17.87
C ILE A 855 21.78 -21.33 17.84
N LEU A 856 21.42 -21.85 16.66
CA LEU A 856 20.76 -23.15 16.54
C LEU A 856 21.63 -24.28 17.06
N LYS A 857 22.94 -24.26 16.78
CA LYS A 857 23.88 -25.24 17.31
C LYS A 857 23.89 -25.23 18.84
N PHE A 858 23.86 -24.04 19.45
CA PHE A 858 23.76 -23.89 20.90
C PHE A 858 22.42 -24.43 21.45
N LEU A 859 21.30 -24.08 20.81
CA LEU A 859 19.97 -24.47 21.29
C LEU A 859 19.72 -25.98 21.20
N ILE A 860 20.22 -26.63 20.14
CA ILE A 860 19.78 -27.97 19.76
C ILE A 860 20.78 -29.07 20.12
N ASN A 861 22.07 -28.75 20.28
CA ASN A 861 23.08 -29.72 20.66
C ASN A 861 23.34 -29.61 22.17
N ARG A 862 22.69 -30.51 22.92
CA ARG A 862 22.96 -30.75 24.35
C ARG A 862 24.07 -31.77 24.53
#